data_AF-A0A0B7H138-F1
#
_entry.id   AF-A0A0B7H138-F1
#
_cell.length_a   1.000
_cell.length_b   1.000
_cell.length_c   1.000
_cell.angle_alpha   90.00
_cell.angle_beta   90.00
_cell.angle_gamma   90.00
#
_symmetry.space_group_name_H-M   'P 1'
#
loop_
_entity.id
_entity.type
_entity.pdbx_description
1 polymer ?
#
loop_
_entity_poly.entity_id
_entity_poly.type
_entity_poly.pdbx_seq_one_letter_code
_entity_poly.pdbx_strand_id
1 'polypeptide(L)'
;MNYVDPNNKLKKDIQCYLDDIENDHTYEKLKKYIKKHLDTIIDDYTYEKLGNDVGECLKTIIGKLKKGQISVMVGAGFSKNAHPDYPDWAELLVRAYCEIYSIDETNIGKIKKQNIKNEIKKDPSSIAKKYMNFHGNREALDIYIEDELSKPEKNSSGHLRLHEELLSLNWNDVITTNWDSLLERADDSGNYEIVTSAKNLKLRNQKRIIKIHGSLRDSYKSEYSFDDNFEYLYVITQDDFDNYHKEHSDFSNFMKVKFLQDSFCLIGFSGDDPNFRYWIKELKRTMTKGGNTAKPNPIFLIDISNDNPTAAKLQYYKNNYIIRLSLNDAVNHIRNSTGGSISNSIGDANFAPNIKLGNDIKDRFHEFFDYLKEQANQSLKRIEKDPKENIKSRNVFDMFIFLDKITDTERIKGYNDLSLYHFDNLFFSMYLIASAKCLFTDDIKQWSGTEYDFIYKVCTNNYYSLLNLYNPEQIDKIIEDYQTRILPKKQEIYFSQLILKYYRETGNDEKFDTFYKGLCEQAAVTKNIAMYEQAIKLYSDFDNRKLQEHLQEWKPEDDEKPDSIFILKKLTLLTAFHTTAFNDSEKKYVDKLLTIAENHCTNKQTMLFILLYRRLLSFQFGYLEPNNIIHSQIAQLKSDGFKEPFEYINELLNVKEPKNIKPNSDKRYALSETVISSWSNEDTELIKTIRIINFIEYTGIPADFCISKSTIINLVSWNKEDEWCLLRIFLFSLLYYGKSLNEEFLRFIVPRILRYVSMDVLLQIYNKIFDILKYTIKHGKGVKTYIYIMTEIIKRLPSKECTGYVEYIITEIKNNNAIIVSLIINDGIYGTKRPFLEVLKHISKHDDYEYILKWIMTESLKDEHELVKSNSQSTSVFINYYIPLMIDNKFCAEKNELFKSPEIKEMLKKDMNLRKKLSLYAYDYIDENTKNELNRYLENNYTLQIHPYFITKIKTEKIKEKCLEFLKNYNISSSNSYEYPLNDYITALVQSKQLMKEDMQEIYDLAMDKYRELKRYEDRLKSNRFMPNRYDYLVGMFFAIVRLMINEGGIITGDDYIELENEYKKQRADFFEFKWIFAEDTQQFKKYFLHMFFVFSYHYKLIENFVQKINDCLSRIQSQDSSEFEAPLEQFISMYDTNYNNSNFKDGMTDRILIRILKKFKSNIDFCYDDLFIKEQMQKLANCMNNHGHRDAAIDYWVVSKDVKPANQQQ
;
A
#
# COMPACT_ATOMS: atom_id res chain seq x y z
N MET A 1 -26.23 -33.95 -60.05
CA MET A 1 -26.48 -32.63 -59.44
C MET A 1 -27.73 -32.75 -58.60
N ASN A 2 -27.62 -32.69 -57.27
CA ASN A 2 -28.75 -32.41 -56.38
C ASN A 2 -28.18 -31.83 -55.08
N TYR A 3 -28.68 -30.63 -54.73
CA TYR A 3 -28.35 -29.84 -53.56
C TYR A 3 -28.82 -30.53 -52.27
N VAL A 4 -27.99 -30.52 -51.22
CA VAL A 4 -28.32 -30.97 -49.87
C VAL A 4 -28.02 -29.83 -48.90
N ASP A 5 -29.06 -29.29 -48.25
CA ASP A 5 -28.99 -28.17 -47.31
C ASP A 5 -28.56 -28.66 -45.89
N PRO A 6 -27.59 -28.00 -45.21
CA PRO A 6 -26.99 -28.46 -43.95
C PRO A 6 -27.84 -28.31 -42.66
N ASN A 7 -29.14 -27.99 -42.74
CA ASN A 7 -29.97 -27.73 -41.55
C ASN A 7 -30.66 -28.95 -40.89
N ASN A 8 -30.32 -30.18 -41.27
CA ASN A 8 -31.05 -31.38 -40.83
C ASN A 8 -30.34 -32.29 -39.80
N LYS A 9 -29.10 -31.95 -39.39
CA LYS A 9 -28.35 -32.72 -38.37
C LYS A 9 -28.52 -32.14 -36.96
N LEU A 10 -28.46 -30.82 -36.83
CA LEU A 10 -28.65 -30.12 -35.54
C LEU A 10 -30.09 -30.27 -35.00
N LYS A 11 -31.09 -30.35 -35.88
CA LYS A 11 -32.49 -30.61 -35.50
C LYS A 11 -32.73 -32.04 -34.99
N LYS A 12 -31.96 -33.01 -35.49
CA LYS A 12 -32.08 -34.43 -35.08
C LYS A 12 -31.34 -34.70 -33.77
N ASP A 13 -30.20 -34.06 -33.56
CA ASP A 13 -29.42 -34.19 -32.32
C ASP A 13 -30.11 -33.46 -31.14
N ILE A 14 -30.82 -32.36 -31.41
CA ILE A 14 -31.64 -31.67 -30.39
C ILE A 14 -32.92 -32.44 -30.07
N GLN A 15 -33.56 -33.09 -31.05
CA GLN A 15 -34.77 -33.89 -30.79
C GLN A 15 -34.45 -35.16 -29.97
N CYS A 16 -33.33 -35.84 -30.22
CA CYS A 16 -32.87 -36.94 -29.36
C CYS A 16 -32.53 -36.51 -27.92
N TYR A 17 -32.17 -35.24 -27.70
CA TYR A 17 -31.89 -34.71 -26.36
C TYR A 17 -33.16 -34.22 -25.64
N LEU A 18 -34.22 -33.92 -26.39
CA LEU A 18 -35.52 -33.48 -25.86
C LEU A 18 -36.45 -34.66 -25.56
N ASP A 19 -36.32 -35.78 -26.28
CA ASP A 19 -37.13 -36.98 -26.06
C ASP A 19 -36.72 -37.77 -24.78
N ASP A 20 -35.53 -37.52 -24.22
CA ASP A 20 -35.05 -38.15 -22.95
C ASP A 20 -35.41 -37.35 -21.68
N ILE A 21 -36.01 -36.15 -21.80
CA ILE A 21 -36.38 -35.28 -20.66
C ILE A 21 -37.90 -35.02 -20.65
N GLU A 22 -38.70 -36.07 -20.84
CA GLU A 22 -40.17 -35.96 -20.84
C GLU A 22 -40.85 -36.53 -19.58
N ASN A 23 -40.13 -36.83 -18.51
CA ASN A 23 -40.73 -37.35 -17.27
C ASN A 23 -40.23 -36.70 -15.98
N ASP A 24 -40.22 -35.37 -15.91
CA ASP A 24 -40.21 -34.74 -14.58
C ASP A 24 -41.09 -33.47 -14.49
N HIS A 25 -42.20 -33.64 -13.79
CA HIS A 25 -43.16 -32.61 -13.35
C HIS A 25 -42.51 -31.48 -12.52
N THR A 26 -41.20 -31.54 -12.28
CA THR A 26 -40.39 -30.55 -11.58
C THR A 26 -40.03 -29.36 -12.46
N TYR A 27 -39.85 -29.53 -13.79
CA TYR A 27 -39.42 -28.42 -14.66
C TYR A 27 -40.51 -27.37 -14.89
N GLU A 28 -41.77 -27.75 -15.07
CA GLU A 28 -42.89 -26.80 -15.18
C GLU A 28 -43.19 -26.11 -13.84
N LYS A 29 -43.02 -26.80 -12.71
CA LYS A 29 -43.07 -26.14 -11.38
C LYS A 29 -41.93 -25.15 -11.20
N LEU A 30 -40.72 -25.49 -11.65
CA LEU A 30 -39.57 -24.59 -11.60
C LEU A 30 -39.76 -23.41 -12.56
N LYS A 31 -40.29 -23.62 -13.77
CA LYS A 31 -40.62 -22.55 -14.73
C LYS A 31 -41.71 -21.63 -14.19
N LYS A 32 -42.74 -22.18 -13.53
CA LYS A 32 -43.82 -21.40 -12.91
C LYS A 32 -43.36 -20.70 -11.63
N TYR A 33 -42.42 -21.29 -10.88
CA TYR A 33 -41.80 -20.70 -9.69
C TYR A 33 -40.78 -19.61 -10.05
N ILE A 34 -39.92 -19.88 -11.02
CA ILE A 34 -38.94 -18.94 -11.59
C ILE A 34 -39.66 -17.83 -12.35
N LYS A 35 -40.74 -18.10 -13.10
CA LYS A 35 -41.59 -17.06 -13.72
C LYS A 35 -42.33 -16.25 -12.67
N LYS A 36 -42.90 -16.88 -11.63
CA LYS A 36 -43.51 -16.16 -10.49
C LYS A 36 -42.49 -15.36 -9.67
N HIS A 37 -41.21 -15.71 -9.68
CA HIS A 37 -40.14 -14.98 -8.98
C HIS A 37 -39.39 -13.96 -9.86
N LEU A 38 -39.28 -14.18 -11.16
CA LEU A 38 -38.80 -13.21 -12.15
C LEU A 38 -39.85 -12.14 -12.43
N ASP A 39 -41.14 -12.49 -12.45
CA ASP A 39 -42.26 -11.54 -12.57
C ASP A 39 -42.40 -10.64 -11.31
N THR A 40 -41.77 -11.00 -10.18
CA THR A 40 -41.61 -10.11 -9.00
C THR A 40 -40.34 -9.24 -9.02
N ILE A 41 -39.45 -9.43 -10.00
CA ILE A 41 -38.19 -8.67 -10.13
C ILE A 41 -38.25 -7.65 -11.28
N ILE A 42 -39.25 -7.75 -12.17
CA ILE A 42 -39.59 -6.69 -13.12
C ILE A 42 -40.81 -5.94 -12.58
N ASP A 43 -40.57 -4.86 -11.86
CA ASP A 43 -41.56 -3.84 -11.53
C ASP A 43 -42.01 -3.17 -12.86
N ASP A 44 -42.92 -3.82 -13.58
CA ASP A 44 -43.42 -3.39 -14.89
C ASP A 44 -44.44 -2.25 -14.72
N TYR A 45 -43.97 -1.09 -14.25
CA TYR A 45 -44.79 0.12 -14.19
C TYR A 45 -44.84 0.78 -15.56
N THR A 46 -46.04 1.05 -16.08
CA THR A 46 -46.21 1.91 -17.26
C THR A 46 -46.28 3.38 -16.82
N TYR A 47 -45.65 4.28 -17.59
CA TYR A 47 -45.76 5.74 -17.36
C TYR A 47 -47.22 6.20 -17.23
N GLU A 48 -48.14 5.55 -17.95
CA GLU A 48 -49.58 5.81 -17.90
C GLU A 48 -50.24 5.41 -16.58
N LYS A 49 -49.72 4.38 -15.89
CA LYS A 49 -50.21 3.96 -14.56
C LYS A 49 -49.72 4.91 -13.48
N LEU A 50 -48.43 5.24 -13.49
CA LEU A 50 -47.85 6.16 -12.52
C LEU A 50 -48.36 7.60 -12.69
N GLY A 51 -48.50 8.07 -13.93
CA GLY A 51 -48.94 9.45 -14.21
C GLY A 51 -50.38 9.77 -13.79
N ASN A 52 -51.20 8.76 -13.46
CA ASN A 52 -52.62 8.93 -13.11
C ASN A 52 -52.95 8.50 -11.66
N ASP A 53 -52.04 7.85 -10.94
CA ASP A 53 -52.29 7.31 -9.60
C ASP A 53 -51.21 7.76 -8.60
N VAL A 54 -51.62 8.66 -7.71
CA VAL A 54 -50.80 9.19 -6.61
C VAL A 54 -50.35 8.08 -5.65
N GLY A 55 -51.23 7.11 -5.35
CA GLY A 55 -50.93 6.00 -4.46
C GLY A 55 -49.89 5.07 -5.06
N GLU A 56 -49.94 4.82 -6.37
CA GLU A 56 -48.93 4.04 -7.07
C GLU A 56 -47.58 4.78 -7.12
N CYS A 57 -47.58 6.10 -7.37
CA CYS A 57 -46.37 6.91 -7.29
C CYS A 57 -45.69 6.81 -5.93
N LEU A 58 -46.45 6.99 -4.84
CA LEU A 58 -45.93 6.89 -3.47
C LEU A 58 -45.36 5.50 -3.19
N LYS A 59 -46.07 4.43 -3.57
CA LYS A 59 -45.59 3.03 -3.42
C LYS A 59 -44.28 2.80 -4.17
N THR A 60 -44.17 3.30 -5.40
CA THR A 60 -42.94 3.15 -6.21
C THR A 60 -41.78 3.94 -5.60
N ILE A 61 -42.00 5.19 -5.18
CA ILE A 61 -40.98 6.01 -4.49
C ILE A 61 -40.49 5.30 -3.23
N ILE A 62 -41.43 4.84 -2.37
CA ILE A 62 -41.10 4.11 -1.13
C ILE A 62 -40.36 2.80 -1.43
N GLY A 63 -40.81 2.03 -2.42
CA GLY A 63 -40.17 0.77 -2.81
C GLY A 63 -38.73 0.95 -3.30
N LYS A 64 -38.47 2.02 -4.06
CA LYS A 64 -37.13 2.38 -4.55
C LYS A 64 -36.24 2.97 -3.45
N LEU A 65 -36.79 3.80 -2.55
CA LEU A 65 -36.10 4.32 -1.36
C LEU A 65 -35.61 3.18 -0.45
N LYS A 66 -36.46 2.18 -0.20
CA LYS A 66 -36.11 0.98 0.58
C LYS A 66 -34.92 0.21 0.01
N LYS A 67 -34.80 0.16 -1.32
CA LYS A 67 -33.73 -0.57 -2.02
C LYS A 67 -32.48 0.28 -2.27
N GLY A 68 -32.48 1.58 -1.90
CA GLY A 68 -31.41 2.52 -2.26
C GLY A 68 -31.27 2.72 -3.77
N GLN A 69 -32.38 2.63 -4.53
CA GLN A 69 -32.41 2.71 -6.00
C GLN A 69 -33.00 4.03 -6.52
N ILE A 70 -33.09 5.04 -5.66
CA ILE A 70 -33.60 6.37 -6.01
C ILE A 70 -32.68 7.45 -5.44
N SER A 71 -32.35 8.40 -6.29
CA SER A 71 -31.55 9.60 -5.97
C SER A 71 -32.47 10.82 -5.94
N VAL A 72 -32.09 11.84 -5.17
CA VAL A 72 -32.83 13.10 -5.13
C VAL A 72 -32.02 14.20 -5.81
N MET A 73 -32.69 15.05 -6.58
CA MET A 73 -32.12 16.25 -7.16
C MET A 73 -32.81 17.48 -6.57
N VAL A 74 -32.06 18.30 -5.84
CA VAL A 74 -32.57 19.45 -5.08
C VAL A 74 -32.21 20.74 -5.81
N GLY A 75 -33.21 21.58 -6.08
CA GLY A 75 -33.06 22.88 -6.73
C GLY A 75 -33.29 24.07 -5.80
N ALA A 76 -33.05 25.29 -6.31
CA ALA A 76 -33.04 26.53 -5.53
C ALA A 76 -34.40 26.86 -4.90
N GLY A 77 -35.50 26.32 -5.44
CA GLY A 77 -36.81 26.47 -4.85
C GLY A 77 -36.93 25.84 -3.46
N PHE A 78 -36.09 24.86 -3.12
CA PHE A 78 -36.10 24.23 -1.80
C PHE A 78 -35.41 25.11 -0.74
N SER A 79 -34.41 25.91 -1.12
CA SER A 79 -33.68 26.82 -0.23
C SER A 79 -34.58 27.90 0.40
N LYS A 80 -35.68 28.28 -0.27
CA LYS A 80 -36.73 29.18 0.27
C LYS A 80 -37.39 28.66 1.55
N ASN A 81 -37.32 27.35 1.79
CA ASN A 81 -37.83 26.75 3.04
C ASN A 81 -36.94 27.07 4.25
N ALA A 82 -35.65 27.35 4.05
CA ALA A 82 -34.75 27.79 5.11
C ALA A 82 -34.97 29.27 5.43
N HIS A 83 -35.02 30.12 4.40
CA HIS A 83 -35.32 31.55 4.55
C HIS A 83 -35.99 32.12 3.29
N PRO A 84 -37.04 32.95 3.40
CA PRO A 84 -37.76 33.49 2.24
C PRO A 84 -36.91 34.39 1.34
N ASP A 85 -35.79 34.91 1.85
CA ASP A 85 -34.86 35.77 1.10
C ASP A 85 -33.97 35.02 0.11
N TYR A 86 -33.93 33.67 0.13
CA TYR A 86 -33.22 32.94 -0.92
C TYR A 86 -33.88 33.20 -2.27
N PRO A 87 -33.16 33.78 -3.25
CA PRO A 87 -33.76 34.17 -4.51
C PRO A 87 -33.93 32.96 -5.44
N ASP A 88 -34.97 32.99 -6.27
CA ASP A 88 -34.94 32.21 -7.52
C ASP A 88 -34.06 32.91 -8.59
N TRP A 89 -33.81 32.23 -9.72
CA TRP A 89 -32.99 32.80 -10.81
C TRP A 89 -33.44 34.19 -11.28
N ALA A 90 -34.75 34.44 -11.33
CA ALA A 90 -35.28 35.73 -11.79
C ALA A 90 -35.12 36.81 -10.72
N GLU A 91 -35.23 36.43 -9.44
CA GLU A 91 -34.99 37.30 -8.29
C GLU A 91 -33.51 37.66 -8.14
N LEU A 92 -32.63 36.68 -8.29
CA LEU A 92 -31.18 36.82 -8.16
C LEU A 92 -30.65 37.86 -9.13
N LEU A 93 -31.20 37.96 -10.35
CA LEU A 93 -30.67 38.81 -11.41
C LEU A 93 -31.38 40.18 -11.52
N VAL A 94 -32.31 40.52 -10.62
CA VAL A 94 -33.02 41.81 -10.72
C VAL A 94 -32.06 42.99 -10.59
N ARG A 95 -31.14 42.94 -9.61
CA ARG A 95 -30.17 44.02 -9.38
C ARG A 95 -29.19 44.14 -10.56
N ALA A 96 -28.66 43.01 -11.03
CA ALA A 96 -27.87 42.94 -12.25
C ALA A 96 -28.60 43.55 -13.46
N TYR A 97 -29.88 43.21 -13.67
CA TYR A 97 -30.69 43.79 -14.74
C TYR A 97 -30.85 45.31 -14.57
N CYS A 98 -31.16 45.78 -13.36
CA CYS A 98 -31.32 47.20 -13.09
C CYS A 98 -30.03 47.97 -13.38
N GLU A 99 -28.87 47.41 -13.02
CA GLU A 99 -27.56 48.00 -13.30
C GLU A 99 -27.26 48.08 -14.80
N ILE A 100 -27.41 46.97 -15.53
CA ILE A 100 -27.18 46.90 -17.00
C ILE A 100 -28.01 47.95 -17.75
N TYR A 101 -29.27 48.13 -17.36
CA TYR A 101 -30.20 49.05 -18.03
C TYR A 101 -30.32 50.41 -17.34
N SER A 102 -29.44 50.73 -16.39
CA SER A 102 -29.42 52.01 -15.65
C SER A 102 -30.78 52.39 -15.02
N ILE A 103 -31.47 51.41 -14.46
CA ILE A 103 -32.73 51.57 -13.75
C ILE A 103 -32.43 51.71 -12.26
N ASP A 104 -32.87 52.80 -11.64
CA ASP A 104 -32.74 52.99 -10.19
C ASP A 104 -33.64 51.99 -9.43
N GLU A 105 -33.04 50.94 -8.85
CA GLU A 105 -33.75 49.89 -8.12
C GLU A 105 -34.55 50.44 -6.93
N THR A 106 -34.06 51.50 -6.28
CA THR A 106 -34.66 52.05 -5.05
C THR A 106 -36.04 52.68 -5.29
N ASN A 107 -36.36 53.04 -6.53
CA ASN A 107 -37.60 53.70 -6.93
C ASN A 107 -38.50 52.84 -7.84
N ILE A 108 -38.26 51.53 -7.97
CA ILE A 108 -39.08 50.64 -8.80
C ILE A 108 -40.34 50.20 -8.05
N GLY A 109 -41.51 50.68 -8.49
CA GLY A 109 -42.81 50.18 -8.00
C GLY A 109 -43.02 48.68 -8.26
N LYS A 110 -43.81 48.01 -7.41
CA LYS A 110 -44.05 46.54 -7.43
C LYS A 110 -44.37 45.96 -8.82
N ILE A 111 -45.19 46.67 -9.62
CA ILE A 111 -45.58 46.25 -10.98
C ILE A 111 -44.38 46.21 -11.92
N LYS A 112 -43.50 47.23 -11.88
CA LYS A 112 -42.32 47.30 -12.75
C LYS A 112 -41.27 46.26 -12.35
N LYS A 113 -41.09 46.02 -11.04
CA LYS A 113 -40.22 44.93 -10.54
C LYS A 113 -40.73 43.56 -10.98
N GLN A 114 -42.04 43.33 -10.99
CA GLN A 114 -42.63 42.10 -11.51
C GLN A 114 -42.44 41.94 -13.02
N ASN A 115 -42.56 43.02 -13.79
CA ASN A 115 -42.28 42.99 -15.23
C ASN A 115 -40.81 42.64 -15.52
N ILE A 116 -39.87 43.22 -14.77
CA ILE A 116 -38.43 42.88 -14.87
C ILE A 116 -38.21 41.40 -14.56
N LYS A 117 -38.77 40.88 -13.45
CA LYS A 117 -38.70 39.44 -13.13
C LYS A 117 -39.26 38.58 -14.27
N ASN A 118 -40.38 38.98 -14.87
CA ASN A 118 -40.99 38.25 -16.00
C ASN A 118 -40.11 38.28 -17.26
N GLU A 119 -39.37 39.35 -17.50
CA GLU A 119 -38.41 39.43 -18.61
C GLU A 119 -37.18 38.56 -18.36
N ILE A 120 -36.58 38.65 -17.18
CA ILE A 120 -35.44 37.80 -16.78
C ILE A 120 -35.82 36.33 -16.87
N LYS A 121 -37.03 35.96 -16.40
CA LYS A 121 -37.53 34.58 -16.43
C LYS A 121 -37.62 33.97 -17.83
N LYS A 122 -37.64 34.78 -18.90
CA LYS A 122 -37.60 34.28 -20.28
C LYS A 122 -36.23 33.71 -20.64
N ASP A 123 -35.15 34.33 -20.15
CA ASP A 123 -33.77 33.99 -20.49
C ASP A 123 -32.78 34.51 -19.43
N PRO A 124 -32.70 33.87 -18.26
CA PRO A 124 -31.86 34.34 -17.15
C PRO A 124 -30.36 34.24 -17.48
N SER A 125 -29.94 33.20 -18.20
CA SER A 125 -28.54 32.97 -18.58
C SER A 125 -27.99 34.05 -19.51
N SER A 126 -28.81 34.60 -20.41
CA SER A 126 -28.45 35.75 -21.25
C SER A 126 -28.31 37.03 -20.43
N ILE A 127 -29.12 37.24 -19.40
CA ILE A 127 -28.97 38.39 -18.49
C ILE A 127 -27.66 38.30 -17.70
N ALA A 128 -27.33 37.12 -17.16
CA ALA A 128 -26.06 36.89 -16.49
C ALA A 128 -24.85 37.14 -17.42
N LYS A 129 -24.92 36.66 -18.67
CA LYS A 129 -23.91 36.94 -19.70
C LYS A 129 -23.78 38.44 -20.00
N LYS A 130 -24.89 39.17 -20.08
CA LYS A 130 -24.88 40.63 -20.26
C LYS A 130 -24.24 41.36 -19.07
N TYR A 131 -24.50 40.92 -17.84
CA TYR A 131 -23.85 41.48 -16.65
C TYR A 131 -22.34 41.27 -16.68
N MET A 132 -21.91 40.05 -16.99
CA MET A 132 -20.50 39.71 -17.17
C MET A 132 -19.83 40.58 -18.24
N ASN A 133 -20.47 40.73 -19.41
CA ASN A 133 -19.97 41.58 -20.49
C ASN A 133 -19.94 43.07 -20.12
N PHE A 134 -20.89 43.53 -19.28
CA PHE A 134 -20.97 44.91 -18.81
C PHE A 134 -19.80 45.28 -17.90
N HIS A 135 -19.37 44.38 -17.00
CA HIS A 135 -18.20 44.58 -16.13
C HIS A 135 -16.86 44.14 -16.76
N GLY A 136 -16.90 43.37 -17.86
CA GLY A 136 -15.73 42.97 -18.64
C GLY A 136 -14.92 41.82 -18.06
N ASN A 137 -15.37 41.19 -16.96
CA ASN A 137 -14.72 40.03 -16.35
C ASN A 137 -15.73 39.08 -15.70
N ARG A 138 -15.32 37.82 -15.45
CA ARG A 138 -16.20 36.80 -14.86
C ARG A 138 -16.32 36.95 -13.36
N GLU A 139 -15.24 37.35 -12.72
CA GLU A 139 -15.11 37.52 -11.29
C GLU A 139 -16.17 38.49 -10.74
N ALA A 140 -16.56 39.53 -11.47
CA ALA A 140 -17.62 40.44 -11.05
C ALA A 140 -19.00 39.76 -10.95
N LEU A 141 -19.30 38.81 -11.83
CA LEU A 141 -20.54 38.03 -11.76
C LEU A 141 -20.50 37.04 -10.58
N ASP A 142 -19.36 36.40 -10.35
CA ASP A 142 -19.21 35.44 -9.26
C ASP A 142 -19.25 36.13 -7.89
N ILE A 143 -18.62 37.30 -7.74
CA ILE A 143 -18.72 38.14 -6.53
C ILE A 143 -20.15 38.64 -6.33
N TYR A 144 -20.84 39.05 -7.41
CA TYR A 144 -22.25 39.45 -7.33
C TYR A 144 -23.13 38.32 -6.76
N ILE A 145 -22.92 37.09 -7.22
CA ILE A 145 -23.64 35.91 -6.72
C ILE A 145 -23.36 35.70 -5.23
N GLU A 146 -22.09 35.76 -4.82
CA GLU A 146 -21.70 35.60 -3.42
C GLU A 146 -22.33 36.68 -2.53
N ASP A 147 -22.34 37.94 -2.97
CA ASP A 147 -22.92 39.06 -2.24
C ASP A 147 -24.43 38.92 -2.05
N GLU A 148 -25.15 38.56 -3.11
CA GLU A 148 -26.62 38.37 -3.06
C GLU A 148 -27.01 37.19 -2.17
N LEU A 149 -26.20 36.11 -2.13
CA LEU A 149 -26.47 34.94 -1.30
C LEU A 149 -25.92 35.04 0.13
N SER A 150 -24.95 35.91 0.40
CA SER A 150 -24.31 36.04 1.73
C SER A 150 -25.28 36.38 2.86
N LYS A 151 -26.31 37.19 2.58
CA LYS A 151 -27.33 37.61 3.55
C LYS A 151 -28.27 36.47 3.94
N PRO A 152 -28.97 35.80 3.00
CA PRO A 152 -29.80 34.65 3.35
C PRO A 152 -28.97 33.53 3.98
N GLU A 153 -27.72 33.30 3.54
CA GLU A 153 -26.84 32.27 4.10
C GLU A 153 -26.59 32.46 5.61
N LYS A 154 -26.27 33.69 6.04
CA LYS A 154 -26.06 34.02 7.46
C LYS A 154 -27.34 33.91 8.30
N ASN A 155 -28.47 34.35 7.74
CA ASN A 155 -29.75 34.42 8.45
C ASN A 155 -30.46 33.05 8.58
N SER A 156 -30.01 32.02 7.86
CA SER A 156 -30.67 30.71 7.81
C SER A 156 -30.25 29.73 8.92
N SER A 157 -29.45 30.18 9.89
CA SER A 157 -28.80 29.36 10.93
C SER A 157 -29.72 28.71 11.98
N GLY A 158 -31.05 28.85 11.87
CA GLY A 158 -32.03 28.25 12.78
C GLY A 158 -33.23 27.54 12.14
N HIS A 159 -33.25 27.33 10.82
CA HIS A 159 -34.44 26.85 10.09
C HIS A 159 -34.16 25.72 9.07
N LEU A 160 -33.33 24.73 9.44
CA LEU A 160 -32.91 23.65 8.54
C LEU A 160 -33.75 22.36 8.62
N ARG A 161 -34.76 22.31 9.49
CA ARG A 161 -35.61 21.12 9.74
C ARG A 161 -36.03 20.33 8.49
N LEU A 162 -36.51 20.99 7.44
CA LEU A 162 -36.92 20.30 6.21
C LEU A 162 -35.77 19.69 5.42
N HIS A 163 -34.58 20.29 5.50
CA HIS A 163 -33.36 19.76 4.89
C HIS A 163 -32.86 18.55 5.69
N GLU A 164 -32.92 18.61 7.03
CA GLU A 164 -32.62 17.47 7.91
C GLU A 164 -33.57 16.29 7.63
N GLU A 165 -34.88 16.57 7.51
CA GLU A 165 -35.89 15.56 7.20
C GLU A 165 -35.67 14.93 5.82
N LEU A 166 -35.35 15.73 4.80
CA LEU A 166 -34.96 15.26 3.48
C LEU A 166 -33.76 14.32 3.56
N LEU A 167 -32.69 14.71 4.24
CA LEU A 167 -31.44 13.93 4.35
C LEU A 167 -31.61 12.67 5.19
N SER A 168 -32.60 12.63 6.08
CA SER A 168 -32.94 11.45 6.87
C SER A 168 -33.53 10.28 6.06
N LEU A 169 -33.90 10.51 4.80
CA LEU A 169 -34.37 9.46 3.88
C LEU A 169 -33.19 8.70 3.24
N ASN A 170 -33.45 7.46 2.81
CA ASN A 170 -32.43 6.59 2.24
C ASN A 170 -32.15 6.84 0.74
N TRP A 171 -31.71 8.05 0.40
CA TRP A 171 -31.28 8.38 -0.96
C TRP A 171 -29.99 7.65 -1.33
N ASN A 172 -29.87 7.25 -2.61
CA ASN A 172 -28.61 6.72 -3.15
C ASN A 172 -27.55 7.84 -3.27
N ASP A 173 -27.92 8.94 -3.93
CA ASP A 173 -27.17 10.19 -3.95
C ASP A 173 -28.13 11.38 -3.77
N VAL A 174 -27.65 12.43 -3.09
CA VAL A 174 -28.29 13.75 -3.04
C VAL A 174 -27.52 14.65 -4.00
N ILE A 175 -28.15 15.07 -5.09
CA ILE A 175 -27.52 15.86 -6.13
C ILE A 175 -28.14 17.25 -6.09
N THR A 176 -27.34 18.31 -6.17
CA THR A 176 -27.87 19.67 -6.14
C THR A 176 -27.20 20.58 -7.17
N THR A 177 -28.01 21.45 -7.74
CA THR A 177 -27.56 22.58 -8.56
C THR A 177 -27.44 23.87 -7.75
N ASN A 178 -27.68 23.80 -6.44
CA ASN A 178 -27.66 24.96 -5.56
C ASN A 178 -26.22 25.26 -5.14
N TRP A 179 -25.92 26.55 -5.01
CA TRP A 179 -24.62 27.02 -4.53
C TRP A 179 -24.57 27.17 -3.02
N ASP A 180 -25.73 27.44 -2.38
CA ASP A 180 -25.86 27.56 -0.93
C ASP A 180 -25.36 26.31 -0.17
N SER A 181 -25.05 26.45 1.12
CA SER A 181 -24.52 25.36 1.95
C SER A 181 -25.57 24.70 2.85
N LEU A 182 -26.87 24.85 2.52
CA LEU A 182 -27.96 24.45 3.41
C LEU A 182 -28.04 22.94 3.63
N LEU A 183 -27.76 22.13 2.60
CA LEU A 183 -27.78 20.66 2.72
C LEU A 183 -26.59 20.17 3.56
N GLU A 184 -25.43 20.78 3.36
CA GLU A 184 -24.20 20.50 4.08
C GLU A 184 -24.33 20.88 5.56
N ARG A 185 -24.99 22.01 5.84
CA ARG A 185 -25.30 22.46 7.19
C ARG A 185 -26.42 21.67 7.86
N ALA A 186 -27.32 21.06 7.09
CA ALA A 186 -28.38 20.23 7.62
C ALA A 186 -27.91 18.79 7.94
N ASP A 187 -26.76 18.38 7.42
CA ASP A 187 -26.10 17.13 7.80
C ASP A 187 -25.20 17.31 9.02
N ASP A 188 -25.80 17.68 10.16
CA ASP A 188 -25.09 17.83 11.44
C ASP A 188 -24.35 16.55 11.87
N SER A 189 -24.81 15.39 11.37
CA SER A 189 -24.25 14.06 11.65
C SER A 189 -23.04 13.66 10.79
N GLY A 190 -22.75 14.38 9.69
CA GLY A 190 -21.71 14.01 8.72
C GLY A 190 -21.97 12.66 8.02
N ASN A 191 -23.25 12.32 7.81
CA ASN A 191 -23.68 11.09 7.15
C ASN A 191 -23.49 11.11 5.63
N TYR A 192 -23.38 12.29 5.03
CA TYR A 192 -23.18 12.51 3.62
C TYR A 192 -21.80 13.11 3.36
N GLU A 193 -21.07 12.52 2.40
CA GLU A 193 -19.85 13.11 1.90
C GLU A 193 -20.14 14.21 0.88
N ILE A 194 -19.54 15.38 1.08
CA ILE A 194 -19.72 16.53 0.19
C ILE A 194 -18.76 16.42 -0.99
N VAL A 195 -19.30 16.33 -2.20
CA VAL A 195 -18.55 16.22 -3.45
C VAL A 195 -18.71 17.51 -4.25
N THR A 196 -17.64 18.32 -4.27
CA THR A 196 -17.55 19.58 -5.04
C THR A 196 -16.66 19.48 -6.29
N SER A 197 -15.95 18.36 -6.47
CA SER A 197 -15.15 18.03 -7.67
C SER A 197 -15.39 16.59 -8.12
N ALA A 198 -15.41 16.38 -9.43
CA ALA A 198 -15.63 15.08 -10.06
C ALA A 198 -14.54 14.06 -9.71
N LYS A 199 -13.32 14.50 -9.38
CA LYS A 199 -12.24 13.62 -8.88
C LYS A 199 -12.64 12.88 -7.60
N ASN A 200 -13.52 13.47 -6.80
CA ASN A 200 -14.02 12.91 -5.54
C ASN A 200 -15.21 11.95 -5.76
N LEU A 201 -15.64 11.70 -7.02
CA LEU A 201 -16.65 10.67 -7.32
C LEU A 201 -16.15 9.23 -7.13
N LYS A 202 -14.83 9.02 -6.94
CA LYS A 202 -14.20 7.70 -6.74
C LYS A 202 -14.61 6.99 -5.44
N LEU A 203 -15.15 7.74 -4.49
CA LEU A 203 -15.57 7.24 -3.18
C LEU A 203 -16.76 6.30 -3.37
N ARG A 204 -16.55 5.01 -3.08
CA ARG A 204 -17.57 3.95 -3.17
C ARG A 204 -18.13 3.66 -1.77
N ASN A 205 -19.41 3.30 -1.71
CA ASN A 205 -20.13 2.86 -0.50
C ASN A 205 -20.43 3.93 0.58
N GLN A 206 -20.46 5.22 0.22
CA GLN A 206 -20.95 6.29 1.11
C GLN A 206 -22.08 7.08 0.44
N LYS A 207 -23.00 7.64 1.24
CA LYS A 207 -24.01 8.58 0.76
C LYS A 207 -23.32 9.92 0.47
N ARG A 208 -23.73 10.60 -0.60
CA ARG A 208 -23.02 11.81 -1.07
C ARG A 208 -23.97 12.95 -1.34
N ILE A 209 -23.57 14.17 -0.97
CA ILE A 209 -24.15 15.43 -1.44
C ILE A 209 -23.24 15.94 -2.56
N ILE A 210 -23.72 15.88 -3.80
CA ILE A 210 -22.93 16.18 -4.99
C ILE A 210 -23.36 17.53 -5.57
N LYS A 211 -22.44 18.49 -5.56
CA LYS A 211 -22.66 19.86 -6.06
C LYS A 211 -22.14 19.99 -7.47
N ILE A 212 -23.05 19.96 -8.43
CA ILE A 212 -22.71 19.88 -9.85
C ILE A 212 -22.63 21.24 -10.54
N HIS A 213 -23.06 22.34 -9.92
CA HIS A 213 -23.03 23.69 -10.52
C HIS A 213 -22.16 24.70 -9.75
N GLY A 214 -21.30 24.22 -8.83
CA GLY A 214 -20.48 25.06 -7.95
C GLY A 214 -20.95 25.07 -6.50
N SER A 215 -20.18 25.73 -5.63
CA SER A 215 -20.48 25.89 -4.21
C SER A 215 -20.03 27.26 -3.71
N LEU A 216 -20.81 27.88 -2.80
CA LEU A 216 -20.39 29.11 -2.14
C LEU A 216 -19.06 28.90 -1.42
N ARG A 217 -18.14 29.85 -1.56
CA ARG A 217 -16.83 29.80 -0.92
C ARG A 217 -16.93 30.23 0.54
N ASP A 218 -16.26 29.52 1.43
CA ASP A 218 -16.17 29.88 2.85
C ASP A 218 -15.36 31.16 3.08
N SER A 219 -14.41 31.45 2.18
CA SER A 219 -13.66 32.71 2.19
C SER A 219 -13.16 33.06 0.79
N TYR A 220 -12.99 34.36 0.53
CA TYR A 220 -12.36 34.87 -0.70
C TYR A 220 -10.92 34.36 -0.93
N LYS A 221 -10.29 33.70 0.06
CA LYS A 221 -8.95 33.10 -0.04
C LYS A 221 -8.96 31.66 -0.54
N SER A 222 -10.12 31.00 -0.65
CA SER A 222 -10.18 29.66 -1.22
C SER A 222 -9.88 29.71 -2.72
N GLU A 223 -9.35 28.59 -3.24
CA GLU A 223 -8.96 28.45 -4.64
C GLU A 223 -10.11 28.84 -5.58
N TYR A 224 -9.81 29.70 -6.56
CA TYR A 224 -10.80 30.18 -7.54
C TYR A 224 -10.94 29.13 -8.64
N SER A 225 -11.71 28.08 -8.36
CA SER A 225 -12.01 27.05 -9.36
C SER A 225 -13.27 26.27 -9.00
N PHE A 226 -14.02 25.85 -10.00
CA PHE A 226 -15.03 24.81 -9.87
C PHE A 226 -14.60 23.59 -10.69
N ASP A 227 -14.43 22.43 -10.03
CA ASP A 227 -14.06 21.18 -10.70
C ASP A 227 -12.83 21.32 -11.62
N ASP A 228 -11.75 21.92 -11.09
CA ASP A 228 -10.51 22.26 -11.81
C ASP A 228 -10.68 23.24 -13.00
N ASN A 229 -11.86 23.82 -13.20
CA ASN A 229 -12.08 24.92 -14.13
C ASN A 229 -11.82 26.26 -13.42
N PHE A 230 -10.82 27.00 -13.91
CA PHE A 230 -10.42 28.31 -13.37
C PHE A 230 -11.16 29.50 -14.01
N GLU A 231 -12.06 29.25 -14.98
CA GLU A 231 -12.79 30.33 -15.65
C GLU A 231 -13.97 30.85 -14.82
N TYR A 232 -14.62 30.01 -14.01
CA TYR A 232 -15.76 30.40 -13.17
C TYR A 232 -15.95 29.52 -11.93
N LEU A 233 -16.69 30.04 -10.94
CA LEU A 233 -17.10 29.31 -9.73
C LEU A 233 -18.52 28.73 -9.79
N TYR A 234 -19.42 29.38 -10.51
CA TYR A 234 -20.86 29.11 -10.49
C TYR A 234 -21.42 28.96 -11.90
N VAL A 235 -22.07 27.84 -12.24
CA VAL A 235 -22.65 27.65 -13.57
C VAL A 235 -23.94 28.45 -13.72
N ILE A 236 -23.96 29.52 -14.54
CA ILE A 236 -25.13 30.39 -14.75
C ILE A 236 -25.26 30.96 -16.17
N THR A 237 -24.14 31.24 -16.86
CA THR A 237 -24.19 31.89 -18.18
C THR A 237 -24.51 30.90 -19.29
N GLN A 238 -24.96 31.39 -20.44
CA GLN A 238 -25.25 30.52 -21.57
C GLN A 238 -24.01 29.74 -22.03
N ASP A 239 -22.83 30.37 -22.00
CA ASP A 239 -21.57 29.73 -22.38
C ASP A 239 -21.20 28.61 -21.39
N ASP A 240 -21.41 28.83 -20.09
CA ASP A 240 -21.18 27.81 -19.06
C ASP A 240 -22.04 26.57 -19.35
N PHE A 241 -23.33 26.75 -19.65
CA PHE A 241 -24.24 25.66 -19.98
C PHE A 241 -23.88 24.97 -21.30
N ASP A 242 -23.51 25.74 -22.33
CA ASP A 242 -23.17 25.21 -23.65
C ASP A 242 -21.87 24.39 -23.60
N ASN A 243 -20.89 24.80 -22.78
CA ASN A 243 -19.61 24.10 -22.64
C ASN A 243 -19.54 23.12 -21.45
N TYR A 244 -20.54 23.09 -20.57
CA TYR A 244 -20.55 22.26 -19.36
C TYR A 244 -20.15 20.80 -19.62
N HIS A 245 -20.67 20.20 -20.69
CA HIS A 245 -20.41 18.79 -21.04
C HIS A 245 -18.96 18.52 -21.51
N LYS A 246 -18.20 19.56 -21.88
CA LYS A 246 -16.78 19.49 -22.24
C LYS A 246 -15.89 19.81 -21.04
N GLU A 247 -16.21 20.88 -20.33
CA GLU A 247 -15.41 21.40 -19.21
C GLU A 247 -15.61 20.57 -17.93
N HIS A 248 -16.82 20.04 -17.71
CA HIS A 248 -17.18 19.17 -16.59
C HIS A 248 -17.63 17.79 -17.09
N SER A 249 -16.82 17.19 -17.97
CA SER A 249 -17.17 15.94 -18.66
C SER A 249 -17.43 14.80 -17.68
N ASP A 250 -16.71 14.74 -16.57
CA ASP A 250 -16.82 13.66 -15.59
C ASP A 250 -18.12 13.75 -14.79
N PHE A 251 -18.51 14.94 -14.33
CA PHE A 251 -19.85 15.15 -13.77
C PHE A 251 -20.94 14.89 -14.81
N SER A 252 -20.77 15.32 -16.06
CA SER A 252 -21.76 15.03 -17.10
C SER A 252 -21.89 13.53 -17.39
N ASN A 253 -20.79 12.77 -17.39
CA ASN A 253 -20.79 11.33 -17.61
C ASN A 253 -21.38 10.60 -16.40
N PHE A 254 -21.06 11.05 -15.18
CA PHE A 254 -21.67 10.59 -13.95
C PHE A 254 -23.19 10.73 -14.00
N MET A 255 -23.72 11.91 -14.35
CA MET A 255 -25.17 12.14 -14.47
C MET A 255 -25.80 11.22 -15.52
N LYS A 256 -25.17 11.02 -16.68
CA LYS A 256 -25.65 10.10 -17.73
C LYS A 256 -25.78 8.67 -17.20
N VAL A 257 -24.76 8.18 -16.49
CA VAL A 257 -24.77 6.84 -15.88
C VAL A 257 -25.83 6.76 -14.79
N LYS A 258 -25.96 7.79 -13.96
CA LYS A 258 -26.93 7.81 -12.87
C LYS A 258 -28.37 7.82 -13.34
N PHE A 259 -28.73 8.58 -14.36
CA PHE A 259 -30.07 8.53 -14.96
C PHE A 259 -30.41 7.16 -15.59
N LEU A 260 -29.40 6.38 -15.99
CA LEU A 260 -29.60 4.99 -16.44
C LEU A 260 -29.78 4.00 -15.28
N GLN A 261 -29.08 4.22 -14.17
CA GLN A 261 -29.05 3.31 -13.02
C GLN A 261 -30.22 3.53 -12.04
N ASP A 262 -30.52 4.79 -11.72
CA ASP A 262 -31.37 5.17 -10.60
C ASP A 262 -32.72 5.74 -11.08
N SER A 263 -33.73 5.66 -10.21
CA SER A 263 -34.89 6.56 -10.31
C SER A 263 -34.55 7.91 -9.68
N PHE A 264 -35.26 8.98 -10.05
CA PHE A 264 -34.98 10.32 -9.52
C PHE A 264 -36.20 10.96 -8.87
N CYS A 265 -35.99 11.70 -7.79
CA CYS A 265 -36.97 12.62 -7.21
C CYS A 265 -36.46 14.06 -7.37
N LEU A 266 -37.23 14.93 -8.04
CA LEU A 266 -36.90 16.33 -8.24
C LEU A 266 -37.69 17.17 -7.23
N ILE A 267 -37.00 17.88 -6.35
CA ILE A 267 -37.60 18.69 -5.28
C ILE A 267 -37.05 20.11 -5.35
N GLY A 268 -37.95 21.11 -5.37
CA GLY A 268 -37.55 22.52 -5.55
C GLY A 268 -36.85 22.80 -6.89
N PHE A 269 -36.95 21.87 -7.84
CA PHE A 269 -36.27 21.88 -9.12
C PHE A 269 -37.32 21.87 -10.25
N SER A 270 -37.24 22.81 -11.19
CA SER A 270 -38.28 23.00 -12.22
C SER A 270 -38.20 22.02 -13.39
N GLY A 271 -37.08 21.29 -13.53
CA GLY A 271 -36.82 20.40 -14.67
C GLY A 271 -36.56 21.12 -15.99
N ASP A 272 -36.40 22.45 -15.95
CA ASP A 272 -36.21 23.31 -17.11
C ASP A 272 -34.75 23.74 -17.33
N ASP A 273 -33.84 23.35 -16.42
CA ASP A 273 -32.41 23.63 -16.49
C ASP A 273 -31.75 23.10 -17.79
N PRO A 274 -30.87 23.88 -18.45
CA PRO A 274 -30.23 23.47 -19.71
C PRO A 274 -29.43 22.15 -19.61
N ASN A 275 -28.66 21.95 -18.53
CA ASN A 275 -27.87 20.73 -18.32
C ASN A 275 -28.79 19.52 -18.09
N PHE A 276 -29.84 19.69 -17.30
CA PHE A 276 -30.85 18.65 -17.10
C PHE A 276 -31.52 18.24 -18.42
N ARG A 277 -31.92 19.19 -19.26
CA ARG A 277 -32.51 18.94 -20.59
C ARG A 277 -31.54 18.17 -21.50
N TYR A 278 -30.25 18.50 -21.44
CA TYR A 278 -29.21 17.78 -22.17
C TYR A 278 -29.12 16.32 -21.71
N TRP A 279 -29.04 16.04 -20.41
CA TRP A 279 -28.93 14.67 -19.89
C TRP A 279 -30.15 13.81 -20.24
N ILE A 280 -31.37 14.37 -20.14
CA ILE A 280 -32.60 13.67 -20.51
C ILE A 280 -32.65 13.35 -22.01
N LYS A 281 -32.19 14.27 -22.87
CA LYS A 281 -32.09 14.04 -24.32
C LYS A 281 -31.09 12.92 -24.63
N GLU A 282 -29.96 12.88 -23.95
CA GLU A 282 -28.94 11.84 -24.10
C GLU A 282 -29.42 10.48 -23.56
N LEU A 283 -30.15 10.46 -22.44
CA LEU A 283 -30.80 9.26 -21.91
C LEU A 283 -31.71 8.63 -22.98
N LYS A 284 -32.60 9.43 -23.57
CA LYS A 284 -33.48 8.96 -24.66
C LYS A 284 -32.74 8.43 -25.87
N ARG A 285 -31.69 9.12 -26.30
CA ARG A 285 -30.83 8.68 -27.42
C ARG A 285 -30.19 7.32 -27.12
N THR A 286 -29.75 7.13 -25.87
CA THR A 286 -29.16 5.86 -25.42
C THR A 286 -30.20 4.74 -25.40
N MET A 287 -31.40 5.00 -24.88
CA MET A 287 -32.48 4.01 -24.82
C MET A 287 -33.07 3.63 -26.19
N THR A 288 -32.87 4.45 -27.24
CA THR A 288 -33.40 4.21 -28.60
C THR A 288 -32.36 3.67 -29.58
N LYS A 289 -31.08 3.63 -29.20
CA LYS A 289 -30.00 3.05 -30.02
C LYS A 289 -30.20 1.55 -30.19
N GLY A 290 -30.11 1.06 -31.43
CA GLY A 290 -30.15 -0.38 -31.75
C GLY A 290 -31.55 -1.00 -31.86
N GLY A 291 -32.62 -0.19 -31.91
CA GLY A 291 -34.00 -0.68 -32.11
C GLY A 291 -34.66 -1.28 -30.88
N ASN A 292 -33.99 -1.27 -29.73
CA ASN A 292 -34.53 -1.73 -28.45
C ASN A 292 -35.42 -0.64 -27.83
N THR A 293 -36.53 -1.02 -27.19
CA THR A 293 -37.57 -0.07 -26.69
C THR A 293 -37.77 -0.17 -25.18
N ALA A 294 -36.71 -0.47 -24.43
CA ALA A 294 -36.77 -0.49 -22.98
C ALA A 294 -37.14 0.91 -22.44
N LYS A 295 -38.08 0.96 -21.49
CA LYS A 295 -38.51 2.23 -20.87
C LYS A 295 -37.45 2.68 -19.85
N PRO A 296 -37.13 3.98 -19.77
CA PRO A 296 -36.19 4.48 -18.77
C PRO A 296 -36.80 4.43 -17.36
N ASN A 297 -35.95 4.52 -16.34
CA ASN A 297 -36.38 4.66 -14.95
C ASN A 297 -37.25 5.92 -14.77
N PRO A 298 -38.26 5.89 -13.87
CA PRO A 298 -39.13 7.03 -13.63
C PRO A 298 -38.39 8.19 -12.95
N ILE A 299 -38.73 9.41 -13.36
CA ILE A 299 -38.29 10.65 -12.73
C ILE A 299 -39.53 11.32 -12.13
N PHE A 300 -39.61 11.43 -10.81
CA PHE A 300 -40.73 12.04 -10.09
C PHE A 300 -40.44 13.52 -9.85
N LEU A 301 -41.33 14.41 -10.31
CA LEU A 301 -41.27 15.83 -10.03
C LEU A 301 -42.28 16.18 -8.93
N ILE A 302 -41.79 16.54 -7.75
CA ILE A 302 -42.64 16.98 -6.64
C ILE A 302 -43.03 18.44 -6.86
N ASP A 303 -44.25 18.65 -7.34
CA ASP A 303 -44.75 19.96 -7.74
C ASP A 303 -45.52 20.62 -6.60
N ILE A 304 -45.12 21.85 -6.27
CA ILE A 304 -45.74 22.70 -5.25
C ILE A 304 -46.75 23.70 -5.85
N SER A 305 -46.81 23.81 -7.18
CA SER A 305 -47.69 24.75 -7.86
C SER A 305 -49.14 24.24 -7.88
N ASN A 306 -50.07 25.15 -7.55
CA ASN A 306 -51.50 24.90 -7.69
C ASN A 306 -51.99 25.11 -9.14
N ASP A 307 -51.14 25.67 -10.00
CA ASP A 307 -51.47 25.95 -11.40
C ASP A 307 -51.34 24.67 -12.25
N ASN A 308 -52.25 24.51 -13.21
CA ASN A 308 -52.13 23.45 -14.20
C ASN A 308 -51.05 23.83 -15.23
N PRO A 309 -50.03 22.97 -15.47
CA PRO A 309 -49.02 23.22 -16.47
C PRO A 309 -49.68 23.36 -17.85
N THR A 310 -49.06 24.16 -18.73
CA THR A 310 -49.52 24.26 -20.12
C THR A 310 -49.50 22.89 -20.81
N ALA A 311 -50.37 22.70 -21.82
CA ALA A 311 -50.39 21.46 -22.59
C ALA A 311 -49.01 21.09 -23.17
N ALA A 312 -48.23 22.11 -23.57
CA ALA A 312 -46.85 21.93 -24.03
C ALA A 312 -45.93 21.39 -22.92
N LYS A 313 -46.08 21.85 -21.67
CA LYS A 313 -45.26 21.38 -20.54
C LYS A 313 -45.65 19.96 -20.11
N LEU A 314 -46.94 19.62 -20.12
CA LEU A 314 -47.41 18.24 -19.89
C LEU A 314 -46.90 17.29 -20.98
N GLN A 315 -46.91 17.72 -22.25
CA GLN A 315 -46.34 16.93 -23.34
C GLN A 315 -44.83 16.76 -23.19
N TYR A 316 -44.11 17.80 -22.75
CA TYR A 316 -42.69 17.70 -22.43
C TYR A 316 -42.45 16.66 -21.33
N TYR A 317 -43.19 16.69 -20.22
CA TYR A 317 -43.05 15.70 -19.15
C TYR A 317 -43.32 14.28 -19.66
N LYS A 318 -44.42 14.08 -20.40
CA LYS A 318 -44.76 12.80 -21.02
C LYS A 318 -43.69 12.28 -21.95
N ASN A 319 -43.19 13.14 -22.84
CA ASN A 319 -42.14 12.75 -23.76
C ASN A 319 -40.87 12.35 -23.01
N ASN A 320 -40.57 12.96 -21.86
CA ASN A 320 -39.33 12.80 -21.11
C ASN A 320 -39.42 11.86 -19.91
N TYR A 321 -40.52 11.12 -19.76
CA TYR A 321 -40.74 10.19 -18.63
C TYR A 321 -40.66 10.86 -17.25
N ILE A 322 -41.03 12.14 -17.18
CA ILE A 322 -41.13 12.90 -15.94
C ILE A 322 -42.56 12.79 -15.42
N ILE A 323 -42.73 12.17 -14.26
CA ILE A 323 -44.01 11.97 -13.60
C ILE A 323 -44.22 13.11 -12.62
N ARG A 324 -45.18 13.99 -12.92
CA ARG A 324 -45.57 15.08 -12.02
C ARG A 324 -46.38 14.51 -10.86
N LEU A 325 -45.91 14.73 -9.64
CA LEU A 325 -46.63 14.43 -8.41
C LEU A 325 -46.88 15.73 -7.66
N SER A 326 -48.15 16.14 -7.61
CA SER A 326 -48.57 17.30 -6.80
C SER A 326 -48.36 16.99 -5.31
N LEU A 327 -47.64 17.84 -4.60
CA LEU A 327 -47.43 17.70 -3.15
C LEU A 327 -48.77 17.70 -2.40
N ASN A 328 -49.72 18.50 -2.86
CA ASN A 328 -51.06 18.57 -2.25
C ASN A 328 -51.82 17.26 -2.42
N ASP A 329 -51.76 16.67 -3.62
CA ASP A 329 -52.46 15.42 -3.90
C ASP A 329 -51.82 14.26 -3.13
N ALA A 330 -50.49 14.24 -3.03
CA ALA A 330 -49.75 13.28 -2.21
C ALA A 330 -50.15 13.38 -0.72
N VAL A 331 -50.12 14.58 -0.14
CA VAL A 331 -50.48 14.80 1.27
C VAL A 331 -51.96 14.49 1.54
N ASN A 332 -52.87 14.87 0.63
CA ASN A 332 -54.29 14.50 0.74
C ASN A 332 -54.49 12.98 0.69
N HIS A 333 -53.75 12.27 -0.17
CA HIS A 333 -53.77 10.82 -0.22
C HIS A 333 -53.22 10.19 1.07
N ILE A 334 -52.15 10.75 1.65
CA ILE A 334 -51.57 10.33 2.94
C ILE A 334 -52.58 10.51 4.08
N ARG A 335 -53.20 11.68 4.18
CA ARG A 335 -54.22 11.99 5.21
C ARG A 335 -55.46 11.08 5.09
N ASN A 336 -55.90 10.79 3.86
CA ASN A 336 -57.05 9.92 3.62
C ASN A 336 -56.73 8.43 3.89
N SER A 337 -55.48 8.00 3.69
CA SER A 337 -55.05 6.61 3.93
C SER A 337 -54.72 6.31 5.40
N THR A 338 -54.41 7.32 6.21
CA THR A 338 -54.07 7.21 7.65
C THR A 338 -55.26 7.38 8.60
N GLY A 339 -56.45 7.74 8.09
CA GLY A 339 -57.68 8.05 8.84
C GLY A 339 -58.35 6.91 9.61
N GLY A 340 -57.64 5.82 9.94
CA GLY A 340 -58.18 4.68 10.70
C GLY A 340 -57.37 4.23 11.91
N SER A 341 -56.21 4.83 12.23
CA SER A 341 -55.35 4.29 13.33
C SER A 341 -54.60 5.31 14.20
N ILE A 342 -54.86 6.61 14.09
CA ILE A 342 -54.17 7.63 14.92
C ILE A 342 -54.98 8.02 16.17
N SER A 343 -56.15 7.43 16.44
CA SER A 343 -56.97 7.81 17.60
C SER A 343 -56.71 7.04 18.91
N ASN A 344 -55.76 6.08 19.00
CA ASN A 344 -55.65 5.20 20.18
C ASN A 344 -54.25 5.02 20.78
N SER A 345 -53.25 5.85 20.48
CA SER A 345 -51.91 5.69 21.07
C SER A 345 -51.25 6.98 21.56
N ILE A 346 -52.03 7.89 22.16
CA ILE A 346 -51.49 8.92 23.06
C ILE A 346 -52.40 8.97 24.29
N GLY A 347 -52.20 8.02 25.19
CA GLY A 347 -52.66 8.10 26.56
C GLY A 347 -51.60 8.81 27.39
N ASP A 348 -51.48 10.13 27.25
CA ASP A 348 -50.84 10.98 28.26
C ASP A 348 -51.56 12.32 28.27
N ALA A 349 -52.34 12.53 29.33
CA ALA A 349 -53.12 13.72 29.56
C ALA A 349 -52.18 14.87 29.97
N ASN A 350 -51.72 15.67 29.01
CA ASN A 350 -51.34 17.08 29.20
C ASN A 350 -50.98 17.84 27.91
N PHE A 351 -51.62 17.51 26.79
CA PHE A 351 -51.59 18.40 25.61
C PHE A 351 -53.01 18.52 25.06
N ALA A 352 -53.71 19.59 25.48
CA ALA A 352 -54.98 19.97 24.89
C ALA A 352 -54.80 20.32 23.39
N PRO A 353 -55.79 20.01 22.54
CA PRO A 353 -55.65 20.03 21.10
C PRO A 353 -55.75 21.46 20.57
N ASN A 354 -54.66 21.95 20.00
CA ASN A 354 -54.65 23.12 19.11
C ASN A 354 -53.72 22.84 17.92
N ILE A 355 -53.89 21.70 17.24
CA ILE A 355 -53.36 21.59 15.87
C ILE A 355 -54.35 22.32 14.97
N LYS A 356 -54.14 23.63 14.84
CA LYS A 356 -54.66 24.39 13.70
C LYS A 356 -54.10 23.74 12.42
N LEU A 357 -54.98 23.49 11.45
CA LEU A 357 -54.63 23.06 10.10
C LEU A 357 -53.52 23.96 9.53
N GLY A 358 -52.33 23.39 9.30
CA GLY A 358 -51.23 24.05 8.62
C GLY A 358 -51.54 24.22 7.13
N ASN A 359 -51.77 25.45 6.68
CA ASN A 359 -52.00 25.80 5.27
C ASN A 359 -50.69 26.08 4.50
N ASP A 360 -49.53 26.01 5.15
CA ASP A 360 -48.22 26.37 4.58
C ASP A 360 -47.54 25.18 3.85
N ILE A 361 -46.69 25.48 2.87
CA ILE A 361 -45.93 24.52 2.07
C ILE A 361 -44.97 23.70 2.93
N LYS A 362 -44.40 24.32 3.97
CA LYS A 362 -43.45 23.66 4.89
C LYS A 362 -44.10 22.49 5.63
N ASP A 363 -45.31 22.68 6.14
CA ASP A 363 -46.06 21.63 6.86
C ASP A 363 -46.39 20.44 5.93
N ARG A 364 -46.68 20.73 4.65
CA ARG A 364 -46.96 19.68 3.65
C ARG A 364 -45.73 18.87 3.29
N PHE A 365 -44.56 19.50 3.17
CA PHE A 365 -43.30 18.76 2.98
C PHE A 365 -42.95 17.92 4.20
N HIS A 366 -43.16 18.45 5.41
CA HIS A 366 -42.95 17.73 6.64
C HIS A 366 -43.80 16.43 6.67
N GLU A 367 -45.11 16.54 6.45
CA GLU A 367 -46.01 15.38 6.38
C GLU A 367 -45.61 14.38 5.28
N PHE A 368 -45.16 14.87 4.13
CA PHE A 368 -44.71 14.04 3.03
C PHE A 368 -43.42 13.26 3.37
N PHE A 369 -42.40 13.93 3.91
CA PHE A 369 -41.15 13.29 4.29
C PHE A 369 -41.32 12.34 5.46
N ASP A 370 -42.10 12.71 6.48
CA ASP A 370 -42.42 11.82 7.59
C ASP A 370 -43.12 10.56 7.12
N TYR A 371 -44.11 10.69 6.23
CA TYR A 371 -44.77 9.52 5.64
C TYR A 371 -43.79 8.63 4.85
N LEU A 372 -42.94 9.21 4.00
CA LEU A 372 -41.94 8.45 3.26
C LEU A 372 -40.96 7.74 4.20
N LYS A 373 -40.52 8.43 5.26
CA LYS A 373 -39.61 7.92 6.29
C LYS A 373 -40.25 6.78 7.07
N GLU A 374 -41.46 6.95 7.59
CA GLU A 374 -42.19 5.92 8.32
C GLU A 374 -42.43 4.69 7.44
N GLN A 375 -42.91 4.87 6.22
CA GLN A 375 -43.23 3.77 5.32
C GLN A 375 -41.98 3.05 4.80
N ALA A 376 -40.86 3.78 4.60
CA ALA A 376 -39.55 3.19 4.33
C ALA A 376 -39.04 2.37 5.55
N ASN A 377 -39.17 2.94 6.75
CA ASN A 377 -38.66 2.38 8.01
C ASN A 377 -39.48 1.19 8.53
N GLN A 378 -40.79 1.12 8.26
CA GLN A 378 -41.65 -0.03 8.60
C GLN A 378 -41.18 -1.33 7.93
N SER A 379 -40.34 -1.25 6.90
CA SER A 379 -39.67 -2.41 6.29
C SER A 379 -38.17 -2.48 6.60
N LEU A 380 -37.53 -1.43 7.13
CA LEU A 380 -36.18 -1.55 7.69
C LEU A 380 -36.17 -2.44 8.94
N LYS A 381 -37.28 -2.51 9.69
CA LYS A 381 -37.52 -3.59 10.67
C LYS A 381 -37.61 -5.01 10.08
N ARG A 382 -37.60 -5.17 8.75
CA ARG A 382 -37.65 -6.46 8.04
C ARG A 382 -36.52 -6.67 7.03
N ILE A 383 -35.74 -5.64 6.69
CA ILE A 383 -34.59 -5.70 5.76
C ILE A 383 -33.26 -5.49 6.51
N GLU A 384 -33.27 -5.03 7.75
CA GLU A 384 -32.27 -5.44 8.73
C GLU A 384 -32.59 -6.87 9.15
N LYS A 385 -32.16 -7.84 8.33
CA LYS A 385 -31.43 -8.97 8.92
C LYS A 385 -30.02 -8.49 9.24
N ASP A 386 -29.95 -7.42 10.04
CA ASP A 386 -28.80 -7.22 10.88
C ASP A 386 -28.89 -8.35 11.92
N PRO A 387 -27.81 -9.09 12.21
CA PRO A 387 -27.83 -10.08 13.27
C PRO A 387 -28.39 -9.40 14.52
N LYS A 388 -29.26 -10.09 15.28
CA LYS A 388 -29.83 -9.55 16.54
C LYS A 388 -28.77 -8.96 17.51
N GLU A 389 -27.49 -9.24 17.29
CA GLU A 389 -26.34 -8.61 17.96
C GLU A 389 -26.11 -7.13 17.59
N ASN A 390 -26.27 -6.68 16.34
CA ASN A 390 -25.92 -5.30 15.93
C ASN A 390 -26.91 -4.24 16.40
N ILE A 391 -28.20 -4.57 16.49
CA ILE A 391 -29.21 -3.67 17.09
C ILE A 391 -28.99 -3.57 18.62
N LYS A 392 -28.58 -4.66 19.27
CA LYS A 392 -28.18 -4.63 20.69
C LYS A 392 -26.92 -3.80 20.88
N SER A 393 -25.91 -3.97 20.04
CA SER A 393 -24.62 -3.29 20.17
C SER A 393 -24.71 -1.79 19.95
N ARG A 394 -25.45 -1.33 18.94
CA ARG A 394 -25.65 0.09 18.66
C ARG A 394 -26.31 0.81 19.85
N ASN A 395 -27.36 0.21 20.42
CA ASN A 395 -27.99 0.72 21.64
C ASN A 395 -27.04 0.74 22.84
N VAL A 396 -26.14 -0.25 22.98
CA VAL A 396 -25.13 -0.28 24.05
C VAL A 396 -24.12 0.85 23.88
N PHE A 397 -23.63 1.11 22.67
CA PHE A 397 -22.63 2.16 22.42
C PHE A 397 -23.20 3.58 22.53
N ASP A 398 -24.44 3.79 22.10
CA ASP A 398 -25.13 5.07 22.32
C ASP A 398 -25.21 5.40 23.82
N MET A 399 -25.40 4.42 24.70
CA MET A 399 -25.40 4.63 26.16
C MET A 399 -24.04 5.08 26.74
N PHE A 400 -22.92 4.85 26.04
CA PHE A 400 -21.59 5.31 26.44
C PHE A 400 -21.28 6.74 25.99
N ILE A 401 -21.96 7.27 24.97
CA ILE A 401 -21.73 8.63 24.45
C ILE A 401 -22.43 9.71 25.29
N PHE A 402 -23.64 9.46 25.79
CA PHE A 402 -24.55 10.54 26.21
C PHE A 402 -24.52 10.92 27.71
N LEU A 403 -23.70 10.29 28.57
CA LEU A 403 -23.87 10.43 30.03
C LEU A 403 -22.55 10.55 30.82
N ASP A 404 -22.50 11.60 31.67
CA ASP A 404 -21.32 12.16 32.35
C ASP A 404 -20.72 11.34 33.53
N LYS A 405 -21.32 10.22 33.96
CA LYS A 405 -20.79 9.39 35.05
C LYS A 405 -21.04 7.90 34.82
N ILE A 406 -19.95 7.13 34.67
CA ILE A 406 -19.98 5.69 34.44
C ILE A 406 -19.91 4.95 35.78
N THR A 407 -21.06 4.57 36.33
CA THR A 407 -21.19 3.57 37.41
C THR A 407 -22.43 2.66 37.28
N ASP A 408 -23.21 2.76 36.20
CA ASP A 408 -24.45 1.97 36.04
C ASP A 408 -24.14 0.49 35.72
N THR A 409 -24.35 -0.40 36.69
CA THR A 409 -24.19 -1.86 36.57
C THR A 409 -24.97 -2.47 35.39
N GLU A 410 -26.09 -1.88 34.99
CA GLU A 410 -26.89 -2.35 33.84
C GLU A 410 -26.18 -2.13 32.49
N ARG A 411 -25.34 -1.10 32.37
CA ARG A 411 -24.59 -0.82 31.13
C ARG A 411 -23.38 -1.71 30.96
N ILE A 412 -22.67 -1.97 32.07
CA ILE A 412 -21.58 -2.94 32.11
C ILE A 412 -22.10 -4.31 31.68
N LYS A 413 -23.27 -4.72 32.20
CA LYS A 413 -23.97 -5.94 31.76
C LYS A 413 -24.35 -5.89 30.28
N GLY A 414 -24.85 -4.76 29.79
CA GLY A 414 -25.16 -4.58 28.37
C GLY A 414 -23.95 -4.74 27.45
N TYR A 415 -22.78 -4.21 27.83
CA TYR A 415 -21.54 -4.42 27.10
C TYR A 415 -21.03 -5.86 27.22
N ASN A 416 -21.18 -6.48 28.39
CA ASN A 416 -20.85 -7.88 28.61
C ASN A 416 -21.76 -8.85 27.84
N ASP A 417 -22.90 -8.40 27.31
CA ASP A 417 -23.69 -9.22 26.39
C ASP A 417 -23.09 -9.28 24.97
N LEU A 418 -22.11 -8.42 24.64
CA LEU A 418 -21.48 -8.40 23.32
C LEU A 418 -20.56 -9.60 23.12
N SER A 419 -20.54 -10.08 21.86
CA SER A 419 -19.62 -11.09 21.40
C SER A 419 -18.18 -10.58 21.39
N LEU A 420 -17.22 -11.48 21.59
CA LEU A 420 -15.80 -11.16 21.43
C LEU A 420 -15.49 -10.85 19.96
N TYR A 421 -14.56 -9.92 19.75
CA TYR A 421 -14.17 -9.38 18.44
C TYR A 421 -15.31 -8.66 17.73
N HIS A 422 -16.21 -8.03 18.49
CA HIS A 422 -17.15 -7.07 17.94
C HIS A 422 -16.37 -5.95 17.22
N PHE A 423 -16.98 -5.34 16.21
CA PHE A 423 -16.30 -4.39 15.33
C PHE A 423 -16.60 -2.93 15.71
N ASP A 424 -17.89 -2.62 15.94
CA ASP A 424 -18.35 -1.25 16.09
C ASP A 424 -17.78 -0.55 17.34
N ASN A 425 -17.26 -1.31 18.30
CA ASN A 425 -16.63 -0.77 19.51
C ASN A 425 -15.34 0.01 19.24
N LEU A 426 -14.62 -0.24 18.13
CA LEU A 426 -13.36 0.44 17.83
C LEU A 426 -13.55 1.95 17.68
N PHE A 427 -14.71 2.37 17.17
CA PHE A 427 -15.09 3.78 17.07
C PHE A 427 -15.29 4.43 18.45
N PHE A 428 -15.79 3.67 19.43
CA PHE A 428 -16.08 4.16 20.78
C PHE A 428 -14.95 3.89 21.79
N SER A 429 -13.77 3.47 21.32
CA SER A 429 -12.67 3.06 22.20
C SER A 429 -12.31 4.10 23.26
N MET A 430 -12.36 5.41 22.95
CA MET A 430 -12.06 6.47 23.91
C MET A 430 -13.06 6.53 25.06
N TYR A 431 -14.36 6.43 24.77
CA TYR A 431 -15.43 6.42 25.79
C TYR A 431 -15.35 5.16 26.67
N LEU A 432 -15.04 4.02 26.06
CA LEU A 432 -14.85 2.75 26.77
C LEU A 432 -13.62 2.78 27.68
N ILE A 433 -12.51 3.41 27.27
CA ILE A 433 -11.33 3.60 28.13
C ILE A 433 -11.66 4.51 29.30
N ALA A 434 -12.31 5.66 29.06
CA ALA A 434 -12.71 6.57 30.13
C ALA A 434 -13.62 5.86 31.15
N SER A 435 -14.54 5.04 30.64
CA SER A 435 -15.42 4.16 31.43
C SER A 435 -14.65 3.15 32.26
N ALA A 436 -13.71 2.42 31.65
CA ALA A 436 -12.86 1.47 32.35
C ALA A 436 -12.06 2.17 33.46
N LYS A 437 -11.40 3.29 33.16
CA LYS A 437 -10.62 4.07 34.13
C LYS A 437 -11.46 4.51 35.34
N CYS A 438 -12.72 4.88 35.13
CA CYS A 438 -13.63 5.28 36.21
C CYS A 438 -14.05 4.14 37.15
N LEU A 439 -13.94 2.87 36.73
CA LEU A 439 -14.24 1.73 37.60
C LEU A 439 -13.23 1.58 38.73
N PHE A 440 -12.00 2.07 38.51
CA PHE A 440 -10.98 2.04 39.53
C PHE A 440 -11.24 3.17 40.54
N THR A 441 -11.71 2.78 41.72
CA THR A 441 -11.73 3.60 42.94
C THR A 441 -10.75 2.98 43.94
N ASP A 442 -10.33 3.73 44.97
CA ASP A 442 -9.43 3.19 46.01
C ASP A 442 -10.01 1.95 46.75
N ASP A 443 -11.31 1.66 46.58
CA ASP A 443 -12.07 0.55 47.16
C ASP A 443 -12.37 -0.60 46.16
N ILE A 444 -11.36 -1.11 45.45
CA ILE A 444 -11.50 -2.26 44.51
C ILE A 444 -12.10 -3.51 45.17
N LYS A 445 -12.02 -3.63 46.50
CA LYS A 445 -12.51 -4.75 47.31
C LYS A 445 -14.00 -5.10 47.14
N GLN A 446 -14.75 -4.36 46.31
CA GLN A 446 -16.16 -4.60 46.01
C GLN A 446 -16.44 -5.08 44.58
N TRP A 447 -15.46 -5.15 43.67
CA TRP A 447 -15.70 -5.62 42.30
C TRP A 447 -16.31 -7.03 42.26
N SER A 448 -17.34 -7.19 41.45
CA SER A 448 -17.99 -8.47 41.16
C SER A 448 -17.42 -9.06 39.87
N GLY A 449 -17.84 -10.27 39.48
CA GLY A 449 -17.45 -10.84 38.18
C GLY A 449 -17.83 -9.93 37.00
N THR A 450 -18.89 -9.14 37.11
CA THR A 450 -19.35 -8.26 36.03
C THR A 450 -18.30 -7.21 35.63
N GLU A 451 -17.58 -6.61 36.59
CA GLU A 451 -16.51 -5.65 36.33
C GLU A 451 -15.29 -6.31 35.67
N TYR A 452 -14.89 -7.51 36.12
CA TYR A 452 -13.76 -8.24 35.54
C TYR A 452 -14.03 -8.68 34.09
N ASP A 453 -15.24 -9.18 33.79
CA ASP A 453 -15.64 -9.51 32.41
C ASP A 453 -15.66 -8.27 31.51
N PHE A 454 -16.11 -7.14 32.04
CA PHE A 454 -16.11 -5.88 31.29
C PHE A 454 -14.71 -5.43 30.92
N ILE A 455 -13.77 -5.42 31.88
CA ILE A 455 -12.38 -5.07 31.57
C ILE A 455 -11.78 -6.06 30.57
N TYR A 456 -12.06 -7.36 30.72
CA TYR A 456 -11.61 -8.36 29.76
C TYR A 456 -12.13 -8.07 28.34
N LYS A 457 -13.42 -7.79 28.18
CA LYS A 457 -14.04 -7.49 26.89
C LYS A 457 -13.64 -6.14 26.32
N VAL A 458 -13.40 -5.13 27.15
CA VAL A 458 -12.86 -3.83 26.70
C VAL A 458 -11.46 -4.03 26.12
N CYS A 459 -10.58 -4.73 26.84
CA CYS A 459 -9.22 -5.03 26.37
C CYS A 459 -9.23 -5.85 25.08
N THR A 460 -9.99 -6.94 25.03
CA THR A 460 -9.98 -7.87 23.88
C THR A 460 -10.69 -7.32 22.65
N ASN A 461 -11.80 -6.58 22.79
CA ASN A 461 -12.50 -6.01 21.64
C ASN A 461 -11.84 -4.73 21.12
N ASN A 462 -11.18 -3.94 21.98
CA ASN A 462 -10.50 -2.70 21.55
C ASN A 462 -8.98 -2.87 21.37
N TYR A 463 -8.47 -4.07 21.65
CA TYR A 463 -7.06 -4.47 21.55
C TYR A 463 -6.12 -3.67 22.47
N TYR A 464 -6.55 -3.45 23.70
CA TYR A 464 -5.74 -2.86 24.77
C TYR A 464 -5.21 -3.93 25.72
N SER A 465 -4.12 -3.63 26.42
CA SER A 465 -3.66 -4.35 27.61
C SER A 465 -4.01 -3.57 28.89
N LEU A 466 -3.78 -4.17 30.06
CA LEU A 466 -4.01 -3.49 31.33
C LEU A 466 -3.14 -2.24 31.48
N LEU A 467 -1.93 -2.23 30.92
CA LEU A 467 -1.03 -1.07 30.94
C LEU A 467 -1.59 0.12 30.15
N ASN A 468 -2.47 -0.11 29.17
CA ASN A 468 -3.14 0.97 28.46
C ASN A 468 -4.28 1.60 29.30
N LEU A 469 -4.79 0.90 30.31
CA LEU A 469 -5.93 1.33 31.11
C LEU A 469 -5.51 1.88 32.48
N TYR A 470 -4.58 1.21 33.16
CA TYR A 470 -4.23 1.45 34.55
C TYR A 470 -2.71 1.48 34.74
N ASN A 471 -2.26 2.17 35.80
CA ASN A 471 -0.85 2.15 36.17
C ASN A 471 -0.48 0.84 36.92
N PRO A 472 0.81 0.49 37.07
CA PRO A 472 1.23 -0.77 37.69
C PRO A 472 0.72 -0.99 39.12
N GLU A 473 0.66 0.06 39.96
CA GLU A 473 0.16 -0.05 41.34
C GLU A 473 -1.34 -0.39 41.39
N GLN A 474 -2.11 0.21 40.47
CA GLN A 474 -3.53 -0.08 40.29
C GLN A 474 -3.73 -1.52 39.83
N ILE A 475 -2.97 -1.96 38.83
CA ILE A 475 -3.04 -3.31 38.29
C ILE A 475 -2.74 -4.36 39.36
N ASP A 476 -1.69 -4.15 40.16
CA ASP A 476 -1.32 -5.08 41.23
C ASP A 476 -2.46 -5.24 42.26
N LYS A 477 -3.17 -4.16 42.63
CA LYS A 477 -4.36 -4.23 43.51
C LYS A 477 -5.53 -4.97 42.86
N ILE A 478 -5.79 -4.74 41.56
CA ILE A 478 -6.85 -5.46 40.81
C ILE A 478 -6.53 -6.97 40.79
N ILE A 479 -5.26 -7.34 40.57
CA ILE A 479 -4.83 -8.74 40.54
C ILE A 479 -5.01 -9.40 41.91
N GLU A 480 -4.63 -8.72 43.00
CA GLU A 480 -4.78 -9.23 44.37
C GLU A 480 -6.27 -9.51 44.71
N ASP A 481 -7.17 -8.58 44.39
CA ASP A 481 -8.61 -8.78 44.62
C ASP A 481 -9.16 -9.94 43.77
N TYR A 482 -8.80 -10.00 42.48
CA TYR A 482 -9.22 -11.08 41.59
C TYR A 482 -8.78 -12.45 42.12
N GLN A 483 -7.51 -12.58 42.51
CA GLN A 483 -6.93 -13.83 43.00
C GLN A 483 -7.54 -14.28 44.33
N THR A 484 -7.93 -13.35 45.20
CA THR A 484 -8.49 -13.69 46.52
C THR A 484 -9.98 -13.97 46.48
N ARG A 485 -10.76 -13.30 45.61
CA ARG A 485 -12.23 -13.33 45.66
C ARG A 485 -12.91 -13.97 44.46
N ILE A 486 -12.37 -13.81 43.26
CA ILE A 486 -13.06 -14.17 42.01
C ILE A 486 -12.53 -15.49 41.45
N LEU A 487 -11.21 -15.59 41.29
CA LEU A 487 -10.56 -16.79 40.79
C LEU A 487 -10.86 -18.05 41.62
N PRO A 488 -10.87 -18.04 42.97
CA PRO A 488 -11.19 -19.22 43.77
C PRO A 488 -12.64 -19.70 43.58
N LYS A 489 -13.55 -18.81 43.17
CA LYS A 489 -14.94 -19.13 42.82
C LYS A 489 -15.09 -19.63 41.38
N LYS A 490 -14.00 -19.69 40.60
CA LYS A 490 -13.97 -20.07 39.18
C LYS A 490 -14.87 -19.18 38.30
N GLN A 491 -15.00 -17.91 38.64
CA GLN A 491 -15.74 -16.91 37.88
C GLN A 491 -14.77 -16.08 37.02
N GLU A 492 -15.21 -15.62 35.84
CA GLU A 492 -14.45 -14.74 34.95
C GLU A 492 -13.02 -15.16 34.62
N ILE A 493 -12.83 -16.45 34.45
CA ILE A 493 -11.55 -17.13 34.23
C ILE A 493 -10.70 -16.45 33.14
N TYR A 494 -11.32 -15.92 32.08
CA TYR A 494 -10.61 -15.27 30.96
C TYR A 494 -9.82 -14.03 31.36
N PHE A 495 -10.18 -13.35 32.47
CA PHE A 495 -9.39 -12.23 33.00
C PHE A 495 -7.95 -12.63 33.36
N SER A 496 -7.72 -13.90 33.70
CA SER A 496 -6.37 -14.43 33.95
C SER A 496 -5.41 -14.27 32.76
N GLN A 497 -5.93 -14.19 31.53
CA GLN A 497 -5.13 -13.92 30.33
C GLN A 497 -4.49 -12.53 30.40
N LEU A 498 -5.23 -11.51 30.85
CA LEU A 498 -4.72 -10.15 30.99
C LEU A 498 -3.61 -10.05 32.05
N ILE A 499 -3.72 -10.83 33.12
CA ILE A 499 -2.72 -10.89 34.20
C ILE A 499 -1.40 -11.48 33.67
N LEU A 500 -1.45 -12.62 32.98
CA LEU A 500 -0.26 -13.22 32.37
C LEU A 500 0.37 -12.31 31.31
N LYS A 501 -0.45 -11.65 30.48
CA LYS A 501 0.03 -10.66 29.51
C LYS A 501 0.70 -9.46 30.19
N TYR A 502 0.14 -8.92 31.28
CA TYR A 502 0.76 -7.85 32.06
C TYR A 502 2.13 -8.25 32.62
N TYR A 503 2.26 -9.45 33.20
CA TYR A 503 3.55 -9.92 33.70
C TYR A 503 4.56 -10.13 32.56
N ARG A 504 4.12 -10.58 31.37
CA ARG A 504 4.99 -10.65 30.18
C ARG A 504 5.43 -9.26 29.71
N GLU A 505 4.51 -8.30 29.63
CA GLU A 505 4.80 -6.94 29.16
C GLU A 505 5.74 -6.18 30.10
N THR A 506 5.65 -6.44 31.41
CA THR A 506 6.53 -5.86 32.43
C THR A 506 7.83 -6.64 32.67
N GLY A 507 7.99 -7.81 32.03
CA GLY A 507 9.17 -8.67 32.22
C GLY A 507 9.27 -9.32 33.61
N ASN A 508 8.16 -9.45 34.35
CA ASN A 508 8.16 -10.05 35.68
C ASN A 508 7.99 -11.58 35.61
N ASP A 509 9.08 -12.27 35.28
CA ASP A 509 9.09 -13.72 35.07
C ASP A 509 8.68 -14.53 36.31
N GLU A 510 9.05 -14.08 37.52
CA GLU A 510 8.73 -14.78 38.76
C GLU A 510 7.22 -14.79 39.04
N LYS A 511 6.57 -13.61 38.93
CA LYS A 511 5.11 -13.50 39.08
C LYS A 511 4.39 -14.24 37.95
N PHE A 512 4.92 -14.18 36.73
CA PHE A 512 4.39 -14.94 35.58
C PHE A 512 4.40 -16.45 35.86
N ASP A 513 5.56 -17.01 36.20
CA ASP A 513 5.75 -18.45 36.36
C ASP A 513 4.94 -19.00 37.54
N THR A 514 4.83 -18.24 38.63
CA THR A 514 4.01 -18.59 39.80
C THR A 514 2.53 -18.65 39.43
N PHE A 515 2.01 -17.62 38.75
CA PHE A 515 0.61 -17.57 38.36
C PHE A 515 0.27 -18.59 37.26
N TYR A 516 1.17 -18.79 36.29
CA TYR A 516 1.09 -19.82 35.27
C TYR A 516 0.92 -21.22 35.86
N LYS A 517 1.78 -21.62 36.81
CA LYS A 517 1.70 -22.93 37.48
C LYS A 517 0.36 -23.11 38.20
N GLY A 518 -0.08 -22.10 38.94
CA GLY A 518 -1.35 -22.13 39.67
C GLY A 518 -2.59 -22.29 38.77
N LEU A 519 -2.54 -21.82 37.51
CA LEU A 519 -3.63 -21.98 36.53
C LEU A 519 -3.62 -23.34 35.82
N CYS A 520 -2.45 -23.93 35.61
CA CYS A 520 -2.30 -25.25 35.01
C CYS A 520 -2.93 -26.38 35.84
N GLU A 521 -3.04 -26.18 37.17
CA GLU A 521 -3.64 -27.12 38.11
C GLU A 521 -5.18 -26.98 38.22
N GLN A 522 -5.78 -26.03 37.49
CA GLN A 522 -7.21 -25.71 37.53
C GLN A 522 -8.01 -26.34 36.36
N ALA A 523 -9.14 -25.74 35.96
CA ALA A 523 -10.02 -26.25 34.91
C ALA A 523 -9.36 -26.25 33.50
N ALA A 524 -9.94 -26.96 32.53
CA ALA A 524 -9.38 -27.05 31.17
C ALA A 524 -9.17 -25.66 30.50
N VAL A 525 -10.09 -24.71 30.70
CA VAL A 525 -10.01 -23.36 30.13
C VAL A 525 -8.86 -22.53 30.73
N THR A 526 -8.67 -22.55 32.06
CA THR A 526 -7.52 -21.86 32.71
C THR A 526 -6.20 -22.45 32.24
N LYS A 527 -6.15 -23.77 32.04
CA LYS A 527 -4.98 -24.45 31.49
C LYS A 527 -4.68 -23.97 30.08
N ASN A 528 -5.68 -23.87 29.19
CA ASN A 528 -5.46 -23.38 27.83
C ASN A 528 -4.99 -21.92 27.77
N ILE A 529 -5.51 -21.05 28.65
CA ILE A 529 -5.02 -19.66 28.80
C ILE A 529 -3.54 -19.66 29.19
N ALA A 530 -3.19 -20.41 30.24
CA ALA A 530 -1.83 -20.50 30.73
C ALA A 530 -0.87 -21.06 29.66
N MET A 531 -1.27 -22.13 28.99
CA MET A 531 -0.49 -22.75 27.91
C MET A 531 -0.28 -21.78 26.74
N TYR A 532 -1.29 -21.03 26.34
CA TYR A 532 -1.17 -20.06 25.26
C TYR A 532 -0.22 -18.90 25.61
N GLU A 533 -0.39 -18.27 26.77
CA GLU A 533 0.45 -17.12 27.16
C GLU A 533 1.91 -17.53 27.40
N GLN A 534 2.15 -18.77 27.89
CA GLN A 534 3.49 -19.35 27.96
C GLN A 534 4.07 -19.59 26.56
N ALA A 535 3.27 -20.07 25.61
CA ALA A 535 3.72 -20.23 24.24
C ALA A 535 4.09 -18.88 23.59
N ILE A 536 3.33 -17.82 23.86
CA ILE A 536 3.65 -16.46 23.39
C ILE A 536 4.93 -15.92 24.07
N LYS A 537 5.14 -16.20 25.36
CA LYS A 537 6.39 -15.87 26.06
C LYS A 537 7.59 -16.55 25.39
N LEU A 538 7.55 -17.88 25.25
CA LEU A 538 8.59 -18.66 24.58
C LEU A 538 8.84 -18.21 23.13
N TYR A 539 7.77 -17.85 22.42
CA TYR A 539 7.83 -17.26 21.07
C TYR A 539 8.57 -15.91 21.08
N SER A 540 8.21 -15.01 21.99
CA SER A 540 8.84 -13.70 22.16
C SER A 540 10.32 -13.82 22.56
N ASP A 541 10.64 -14.88 23.30
CA ASP A 541 11.99 -15.19 23.74
C ASP A 541 12.86 -15.89 22.69
N PHE A 542 12.31 -16.18 21.50
CA PHE A 542 12.98 -16.95 20.45
C PHE A 542 13.39 -18.37 20.90
N ASP A 543 12.76 -18.93 21.92
CA ASP A 543 13.04 -20.30 22.40
C ASP A 543 12.22 -21.33 21.61
N ASN A 544 12.57 -21.49 20.33
CA ASN A 544 11.83 -22.38 19.42
C ASN A 544 11.83 -23.84 19.92
N ARG A 545 12.89 -24.29 20.60
CA ARG A 545 12.95 -25.67 21.11
C ARG A 545 11.88 -25.88 22.19
N LYS A 546 11.89 -25.06 23.24
CA LYS A 546 10.89 -25.18 24.31
C LYS A 546 9.50 -24.89 23.80
N LEU A 547 9.34 -23.96 22.85
CA LEU A 547 8.05 -23.70 22.22
C LEU A 547 7.51 -24.94 21.51
N GLN A 548 8.32 -25.64 20.71
CA GLN A 548 7.88 -26.86 20.02
C GLN A 548 7.52 -27.98 20.99
N GLU A 549 8.32 -28.20 22.02
CA GLU A 549 8.03 -29.15 23.10
C GLU A 549 6.70 -28.78 23.79
N HIS A 550 6.52 -27.51 24.12
CA HIS A 550 5.30 -26.97 24.75
C HIS A 550 4.06 -27.10 23.86
N LEU A 551 4.17 -26.83 22.55
CA LEU A 551 3.05 -26.96 21.59
C LEU A 551 2.65 -28.42 21.34
N GLN A 552 3.57 -29.38 21.50
CA GLN A 552 3.27 -30.81 21.42
C GLN A 552 2.50 -31.30 22.66
N GLU A 553 2.83 -30.76 23.83
CA GLU A 553 2.14 -31.05 25.10
C GLU A 553 0.76 -30.37 25.19
N TRP A 554 0.64 -29.15 24.69
CA TRP A 554 -0.61 -28.40 24.71
C TRP A 554 -1.61 -28.95 23.68
N LYS A 555 -2.63 -29.70 24.13
CA LYS A 555 -3.64 -30.35 23.26
C LYS A 555 -5.07 -29.83 23.49
N PRO A 556 -5.39 -28.59 23.11
CA PRO A 556 -6.74 -28.06 23.23
C PRO A 556 -7.76 -28.83 22.38
N GLU A 557 -7.30 -29.57 21.37
CA GLU A 557 -8.14 -30.44 20.54
C GLU A 557 -8.67 -31.69 21.25
N ASP A 558 -8.05 -32.09 22.37
CA ASP A 558 -8.41 -33.28 23.14
C ASP A 558 -9.32 -32.95 24.33
N ASP A 559 -9.67 -31.68 24.54
CA ASP A 559 -10.59 -31.25 25.60
C ASP A 559 -12.01 -31.79 25.38
N GLU A 560 -12.76 -32.02 26.46
CA GLU A 560 -14.16 -32.49 26.38
C GLU A 560 -15.04 -31.57 25.52
N LYS A 561 -14.74 -30.26 25.55
CA LYS A 561 -15.35 -29.23 24.70
C LYS A 561 -14.23 -28.37 24.11
N PRO A 562 -13.68 -28.72 22.93
CA PRO A 562 -12.62 -27.97 22.29
C PRO A 562 -13.05 -26.54 21.96
N ASP A 563 -12.22 -25.56 22.30
CA ASP A 563 -12.46 -24.15 21.99
C ASP A 563 -11.70 -23.75 20.72
N SER A 564 -12.47 -23.35 19.70
CA SER A 564 -11.97 -22.95 18.39
C SER A 564 -10.90 -21.83 18.43
N ILE A 565 -10.94 -20.90 19.41
CA ILE A 565 -9.96 -19.81 19.49
C ILE A 565 -8.58 -20.31 19.93
N PHE A 566 -8.53 -21.27 20.87
CA PHE A 566 -7.27 -21.84 21.34
C PHE A 566 -6.66 -22.77 20.28
N ILE A 567 -7.50 -23.48 19.52
CA ILE A 567 -7.03 -24.26 18.36
C ILE A 567 -6.46 -23.32 17.30
N LEU A 568 -7.12 -22.19 16.99
CA LEU A 568 -6.61 -21.18 16.06
C LEU A 568 -5.27 -20.59 16.51
N LYS A 569 -5.17 -20.23 17.80
CA LYS A 569 -3.94 -19.75 18.43
C LYS A 569 -2.79 -20.77 18.34
N LYS A 570 -3.07 -22.05 18.63
CA LYS A 570 -2.11 -23.15 18.49
C LYS A 570 -1.68 -23.33 17.04
N LEU A 571 -2.62 -23.32 16.10
CA LEU A 571 -2.34 -23.40 14.67
C LEU A 571 -1.38 -22.31 14.20
N THR A 572 -1.63 -21.06 14.60
CA THR A 572 -0.77 -19.92 14.28
C THR A 572 0.63 -20.09 14.85
N LEU A 573 0.76 -20.51 16.10
CA LEU A 573 2.07 -20.77 16.73
C LEU A 573 2.80 -21.97 16.13
N LEU A 574 2.09 -23.03 15.73
CA LEU A 574 2.69 -24.15 15.00
C LEU A 574 3.29 -23.63 13.68
N THR A 575 2.52 -22.87 12.92
CA THR A 575 2.95 -22.35 11.61
C THR A 575 4.02 -21.26 11.68
N ALA A 576 4.26 -20.68 12.86
CA ALA A 576 5.15 -19.54 13.09
C ALA A 576 6.61 -19.78 12.68
N PHE A 577 7.09 -21.01 12.85
CA PHE A 577 8.49 -21.38 12.63
C PHE A 577 8.70 -22.49 11.59
N HIS A 578 7.64 -22.96 10.93
CA HIS A 578 7.77 -23.90 9.81
C HIS A 578 8.11 -23.13 8.53
N THR A 579 9.41 -22.86 8.34
CA THR A 579 9.96 -22.15 7.17
C THR A 579 9.99 -22.99 5.88
N THR A 580 9.68 -24.27 5.93
CA THR A 580 9.74 -25.20 4.79
C THR A 580 8.60 -26.19 4.86
N ALA A 581 7.94 -26.42 3.72
CA ALA A 581 6.82 -27.33 3.47
C ALA A 581 6.60 -28.35 4.59
N PHE A 582 5.49 -28.20 5.30
CA PHE A 582 4.97 -29.20 6.23
C PHE A 582 5.13 -30.59 5.58
N ASN A 583 5.72 -31.53 6.31
CA ASN A 583 5.73 -32.91 5.84
C ASN A 583 4.29 -33.44 5.83
N ASP A 584 4.03 -34.54 5.13
CA ASP A 584 2.65 -35.03 4.97
C ASP A 584 1.95 -35.37 6.30
N SER A 585 2.71 -35.73 7.35
CA SER A 585 2.14 -35.97 8.67
C SER A 585 1.75 -34.67 9.38
N GLU A 586 2.57 -33.62 9.25
CA GLU A 586 2.28 -32.30 9.83
C GLU A 586 1.13 -31.62 9.07
N LYS A 587 1.06 -31.75 7.73
CA LYS A 587 -0.08 -31.27 6.92
C LYS A 587 -1.39 -31.87 7.39
N LYS A 588 -1.42 -33.21 7.58
CA LYS A 588 -2.59 -33.93 8.08
C LYS A 588 -2.98 -33.49 9.49
N TYR A 589 -1.99 -33.22 10.34
CA TYR A 589 -2.26 -32.74 11.69
C TYR A 589 -2.85 -31.33 11.70
N VAL A 590 -2.29 -30.40 10.92
CA VAL A 590 -2.83 -29.04 10.76
C VAL A 590 -4.26 -29.07 10.20
N ASP A 591 -4.51 -29.92 9.20
CA ASP A 591 -5.85 -30.09 8.62
C ASP A 591 -6.86 -30.68 9.61
N LYS A 592 -6.43 -31.64 10.45
CA LYS A 592 -7.23 -32.15 11.57
C LYS A 592 -7.62 -31.04 12.54
N LEU A 593 -6.65 -30.20 12.95
CA LEU A 593 -6.91 -29.08 13.87
C LEU A 593 -7.89 -28.07 13.27
N LEU A 594 -7.72 -27.67 12.01
CA LEU A 594 -8.67 -26.79 11.33
C LEU A 594 -10.09 -27.37 11.30
N THR A 595 -10.21 -28.67 11.04
CA THR A 595 -11.52 -29.35 10.99
C THR A 595 -12.20 -29.36 12.35
N ILE A 596 -11.43 -29.58 13.43
CA ILE A 596 -11.96 -29.50 14.79
C ILE A 596 -12.36 -28.04 15.12
N ALA A 597 -11.52 -27.06 14.76
CA ALA A 597 -11.85 -25.65 15.00
C ALA A 597 -13.16 -25.25 14.30
N GLU A 598 -13.37 -25.66 13.05
CA GLU A 598 -14.60 -25.38 12.30
C GLU A 598 -15.82 -26.06 12.92
N ASN A 599 -15.74 -27.34 13.27
CA ASN A 599 -16.87 -28.08 13.81
C ASN A 599 -17.33 -27.58 15.18
N HIS A 600 -16.42 -26.98 15.96
CA HIS A 600 -16.69 -26.51 17.32
C HIS A 600 -16.81 -24.98 17.43
N CYS A 601 -16.68 -24.22 16.33
CA CYS A 601 -16.79 -22.77 16.37
C CYS A 601 -18.26 -22.32 16.35
N THR A 602 -18.68 -21.60 17.39
CA THR A 602 -20.03 -21.05 17.52
C THR A 602 -20.10 -19.55 17.21
N ASN A 603 -18.98 -18.82 17.35
CA ASN A 603 -18.88 -17.40 17.05
C ASN A 603 -18.65 -17.20 15.54
N LYS A 604 -19.54 -16.46 14.88
CA LYS A 604 -19.50 -16.23 13.42
C LYS A 604 -18.26 -15.44 12.96
N GLN A 605 -17.77 -14.49 13.75
CA GLN A 605 -16.56 -13.72 13.44
C GLN A 605 -15.31 -14.62 13.52
N THR A 606 -15.22 -15.45 14.56
CA THR A 606 -14.14 -16.45 14.69
C THR A 606 -14.21 -17.49 13.56
N MET A 607 -15.42 -17.91 13.15
CA MET A 607 -15.61 -18.82 12.01
C MET A 607 -15.05 -18.22 10.72
N LEU A 608 -15.30 -16.93 10.46
CA LEU A 608 -14.74 -16.24 9.30
C LEU A 608 -13.21 -16.28 9.31
N PHE A 609 -12.58 -16.05 10.47
CA PHE A 609 -11.13 -16.13 10.62
C PHE A 609 -10.58 -17.53 10.35
N ILE A 610 -11.24 -18.58 10.86
CA ILE A 610 -10.83 -19.98 10.63
C ILE A 610 -10.93 -20.34 9.14
N LEU A 611 -12.04 -19.99 8.48
CA LEU A 611 -12.25 -20.29 7.06
C LEU A 611 -11.25 -19.56 6.15
N LEU A 612 -10.94 -18.30 6.46
CA LEU A 612 -9.88 -17.55 5.79
C LEU A 612 -8.52 -18.24 5.96
N TYR A 613 -8.23 -18.73 7.17
CA TYR A 613 -6.97 -19.40 7.43
C TYR A 613 -6.85 -20.74 6.70
N ARG A 614 -7.92 -21.54 6.69
CA ARG A 614 -8.00 -22.78 5.92
C ARG A 614 -7.70 -22.53 4.44
N ARG A 615 -8.32 -21.51 3.83
CA ARG A 615 -8.10 -21.17 2.42
C ARG A 615 -6.61 -20.95 2.10
N LEU A 616 -5.89 -20.23 2.96
CA LEU A 616 -4.45 -19.99 2.79
C LEU A 616 -3.62 -21.27 2.92
N LEU A 617 -3.87 -22.06 3.96
CA LEU A 617 -3.11 -23.29 4.19
C LEU A 617 -3.37 -24.32 3.08
N SER A 618 -4.60 -24.43 2.58
CA SER A 618 -4.93 -25.27 1.43
C SER A 618 -4.14 -24.88 0.18
N PHE A 619 -4.01 -23.58 -0.09
CA PHE A 619 -3.17 -23.07 -1.18
C PHE A 619 -1.69 -23.44 -0.98
N GLN A 620 -1.16 -23.25 0.24
CA GLN A 620 0.23 -23.60 0.57
C GLN A 620 0.52 -25.11 0.51
N PHE A 621 -0.47 -25.96 0.79
CA PHE A 621 -0.32 -27.41 0.72
C PHE A 621 -0.37 -27.98 -0.69
N GLY A 622 -0.70 -27.15 -1.70
CA GLY A 622 -0.83 -27.58 -3.09
C GLY A 622 -2.09 -28.42 -3.35
N TYR A 623 -3.09 -28.34 -2.48
CA TYR A 623 -4.38 -28.96 -2.73
C TYR A 623 -5.07 -28.21 -3.88
N LEU A 624 -5.32 -28.90 -5.00
CA LEU A 624 -6.06 -28.37 -6.16
C LEU A 624 -7.40 -27.79 -5.68
N GLU A 625 -7.61 -26.48 -5.85
CA GLU A 625 -8.92 -25.88 -5.63
C GLU A 625 -9.99 -26.62 -6.44
N PRO A 626 -11.13 -26.92 -5.79
CA PRO A 626 -12.25 -26.00 -5.90
C PRO A 626 -13.12 -25.99 -4.63
N ASN A 627 -12.94 -25.04 -3.71
CA ASN A 627 -13.80 -24.98 -2.53
C ASN A 627 -14.88 -23.90 -2.65
N ASN A 628 -15.82 -24.10 -3.58
CA ASN A 628 -17.05 -23.30 -3.70
C ASN A 628 -17.81 -23.23 -2.36
N ILE A 629 -17.68 -24.24 -1.50
CA ILE A 629 -18.31 -24.28 -0.17
C ILE A 629 -17.64 -23.28 0.78
N ILE A 630 -16.31 -23.31 0.94
CA ILE A 630 -15.60 -22.34 1.80
C ILE A 630 -15.79 -20.91 1.25
N HIS A 631 -15.69 -20.72 -0.06
CA HIS A 631 -15.91 -19.42 -0.69
C HIS A 631 -17.33 -18.90 -0.48
N SER A 632 -18.35 -19.77 -0.60
CA SER A 632 -19.73 -19.38 -0.32
C SER A 632 -19.98 -19.12 1.16
N GLN A 633 -19.37 -19.87 2.08
CA GLN A 633 -19.45 -19.61 3.51
C GLN A 633 -18.78 -18.29 3.91
N ILE A 634 -17.58 -18.01 3.38
CA ILE A 634 -16.91 -16.70 3.55
C ILE A 634 -17.78 -15.59 2.99
N ALA A 635 -18.29 -15.74 1.76
CA ALA A 635 -19.16 -14.73 1.14
C ALA A 635 -20.46 -14.51 1.93
N GLN A 636 -21.03 -15.57 2.52
CA GLN A 636 -22.22 -15.48 3.38
C GLN A 636 -21.91 -14.78 4.71
N LEU A 637 -20.79 -15.09 5.36
CA LEU A 637 -20.40 -14.40 6.60
C LEU A 637 -20.11 -12.92 6.33
N LYS A 638 -19.48 -12.59 5.20
CA LYS A 638 -19.28 -11.19 4.79
C LYS A 638 -20.60 -10.49 4.47
N SER A 639 -21.56 -11.16 3.83
CA SER A 639 -22.89 -10.58 3.56
C SER A 639 -23.74 -10.44 4.84
N ASP A 640 -23.49 -11.28 5.85
CA ASP A 640 -24.05 -11.17 7.20
C ASP A 640 -23.41 -10.03 8.03
N GLY A 641 -22.42 -9.30 7.50
CA GLY A 641 -21.81 -8.12 8.14
C GLY A 641 -20.50 -8.38 8.90
N PHE A 642 -19.97 -9.62 8.91
CA PHE A 642 -18.69 -9.95 9.55
C PHE A 642 -17.51 -9.50 8.68
N LYS A 643 -16.46 -8.97 9.31
CA LYS A 643 -15.36 -8.30 8.62
C LYS A 643 -14.08 -9.11 8.59
N GLU A 644 -13.30 -8.95 7.53
CA GLU A 644 -12.00 -9.59 7.39
C GLU A 644 -10.95 -8.92 8.30
N PRO A 645 -9.89 -9.65 8.72
CA PRO A 645 -8.89 -9.12 9.65
C PRO A 645 -8.26 -7.79 9.22
N PHE A 646 -7.99 -7.59 7.93
CA PHE A 646 -7.41 -6.33 7.44
C PHE A 646 -8.37 -5.13 7.58
N GLU A 647 -9.68 -5.34 7.64
CA GLU A 647 -10.65 -4.27 7.83
C GLU A 647 -10.55 -3.69 9.25
N TYR A 648 -10.34 -4.55 10.26
CA TYR A 648 -10.04 -4.12 11.63
C TYR A 648 -8.73 -3.32 11.69
N ILE A 649 -7.68 -3.79 11.03
CA ILE A 649 -6.39 -3.07 10.99
C ILE A 649 -6.55 -1.72 10.28
N ASN A 650 -7.26 -1.67 9.16
CA ASN A 650 -7.50 -0.42 8.44
C ASN A 650 -8.24 0.59 9.32
N GLU A 651 -9.22 0.18 10.11
CA GLU A 651 -9.88 1.10 11.05
C GLU A 651 -8.99 1.53 12.20
N LEU A 652 -8.13 0.65 12.72
CA LEU A 652 -7.11 1.05 13.71
C LEU A 652 -6.14 2.10 13.14
N LEU A 653 -5.78 1.98 11.86
CA LEU A 653 -4.87 2.90 11.18
C LEU A 653 -5.55 4.23 10.79
N ASN A 654 -6.84 4.18 10.46
CA ASN A 654 -7.63 5.32 10.04
C ASN A 654 -8.01 6.18 11.25
N VAL A 655 -7.18 7.18 11.55
CA VAL A 655 -7.70 8.36 12.27
C VAL A 655 -8.54 9.10 11.25
N LYS A 656 -9.87 8.95 11.31
CA LYS A 656 -10.67 10.11 10.95
C LYS A 656 -10.23 11.18 11.94
N GLU A 657 -9.41 12.14 11.51
CA GLU A 657 -9.38 13.42 12.21
C GLU A 657 -10.84 13.78 12.44
N PRO A 658 -11.24 14.23 13.65
CA PRO A 658 -12.54 14.82 13.82
C PRO A 658 -12.61 16.02 12.88
N LYS A 659 -13.09 15.79 11.65
CA LYS A 659 -13.26 16.83 10.65
C LYS A 659 -14.31 17.77 11.25
N ASN A 660 -13.83 18.95 11.65
CA ASN A 660 -14.55 20.08 12.21
C ASN A 660 -14.86 20.05 13.72
N ILE A 661 -13.83 20.24 14.55
CA ILE A 661 -14.02 21.10 15.73
C ILE A 661 -13.72 22.53 15.27
N LYS A 662 -14.77 23.36 15.16
CA LYS A 662 -14.67 24.77 14.77
C LYS A 662 -13.98 25.59 15.89
N PRO A 663 -13.23 26.67 15.59
CA PRO A 663 -12.54 27.50 16.59
C PRO A 663 -13.43 28.29 17.58
N ASN A 664 -14.71 27.94 17.75
CA ASN A 664 -15.65 28.66 18.63
C ASN A 664 -16.63 27.75 19.40
N SER A 665 -16.35 26.44 19.53
CA SER A 665 -17.14 25.56 20.41
C SER A 665 -16.66 25.50 21.87
N ASP A 666 -15.58 26.21 22.22
CA ASP A 666 -15.08 26.21 23.59
C ASP A 666 -15.88 27.14 24.50
N LYS A 667 -16.76 26.54 25.32
CA LYS A 667 -16.85 26.82 26.78
C LYS A 667 -17.94 26.05 27.54
N ARG A 668 -18.73 25.16 26.92
CA ARG A 668 -19.81 24.44 27.65
C ARG A 668 -19.62 22.95 27.90
N TYR A 669 -18.54 22.34 27.40
CA TYR A 669 -18.23 20.92 27.65
C TYR A 669 -16.78 20.73 28.12
N ALA A 670 -16.35 21.59 29.04
CA ALA A 670 -15.15 21.38 29.84
C ALA A 670 -15.45 20.32 30.93
N LEU A 671 -15.62 19.07 30.52
CA LEU A 671 -15.46 17.90 31.38
C LEU A 671 -14.35 17.03 30.79
N SER A 672 -13.13 17.42 31.20
CA SER A 672 -11.87 16.68 31.17
C SER A 672 -10.94 16.79 29.93
N GLU A 673 -10.48 18.01 29.66
CA GLU A 673 -9.09 18.23 29.20
C GLU A 673 -8.06 17.55 30.15
N THR A 674 -8.42 17.20 31.38
CA THR A 674 -7.59 16.46 32.34
C THR A 674 -7.39 14.97 32.03
N VAL A 675 -8.21 14.34 31.18
CA VAL A 675 -7.98 12.94 30.75
C VAL A 675 -7.20 12.90 29.42
N ILE A 676 -7.46 13.86 28.53
CA ILE A 676 -6.79 13.99 27.22
C ILE A 676 -5.36 14.51 27.37
N SER A 677 -5.04 15.33 28.37
CA SER A 677 -3.70 15.88 28.59
C SER A 677 -2.63 14.85 28.99
N SER A 678 -2.97 13.57 29.10
CA SER A 678 -2.00 12.51 29.43
C SER A 678 -1.52 11.73 28.20
N TRP A 679 -2.15 11.90 27.04
CA TRP A 679 -1.82 11.20 25.79
C TRP A 679 -1.46 12.28 24.78
N SER A 680 -0.17 12.52 24.64
CA SER A 680 0.37 13.51 23.71
C SER A 680 0.02 13.12 22.26
N ASN A 681 0.02 14.06 21.32
CA ASN A 681 -0.14 13.73 19.89
C ASN A 681 0.93 12.72 19.41
N GLU A 682 2.07 12.62 20.10
CA GLU A 682 3.15 11.65 19.86
C GLU A 682 2.72 10.19 20.19
N ASP A 683 1.72 9.98 21.05
CA ASP A 683 1.31 8.64 21.47
C ASP A 683 0.38 7.94 20.44
N THR A 684 -0.27 8.69 19.54
CA THR A 684 -1.31 8.11 18.66
C THR A 684 -0.81 7.03 17.70
N GLU A 685 0.43 7.11 17.20
CA GLU A 685 0.98 6.09 16.30
C GLU A 685 1.46 4.84 17.06
N LEU A 686 2.10 5.03 18.21
CA LEU A 686 2.52 3.96 19.11
C LEU A 686 1.33 3.11 19.58
N ILE A 687 0.24 3.76 19.98
CA ILE A 687 -0.99 3.07 20.41
C ILE A 687 -1.58 2.23 19.28
N LYS A 688 -1.58 2.74 18.04
CA LYS A 688 -2.06 1.95 16.89
C LYS A 688 -1.20 0.71 16.71
N THR A 689 0.11 0.83 16.79
CA THR A 689 1.04 -0.32 16.72
C THR A 689 0.74 -1.34 17.82
N ILE A 690 0.60 -0.89 19.06
CA ILE A 690 0.26 -1.76 20.21
C ILE A 690 -1.08 -2.46 19.99
N ARG A 691 -2.11 -1.74 19.51
CA ARG A 691 -3.43 -2.32 19.22
C ARG A 691 -3.38 -3.35 18.10
N ILE A 692 -2.55 -3.15 17.08
CA ILE A 692 -2.34 -4.13 16.01
C ILE A 692 -1.63 -5.39 16.55
N ILE A 693 -0.60 -5.23 17.39
CA ILE A 693 0.07 -6.35 18.06
C ILE A 693 -0.91 -7.13 18.93
N ASN A 694 -1.71 -6.42 19.73
CA ASN A 694 -2.73 -7.01 20.59
C ASN A 694 -3.84 -7.70 19.80
N PHE A 695 -4.24 -7.16 18.65
CA PHE A 695 -5.18 -7.83 17.74
C PHE A 695 -4.67 -9.23 17.36
N ILE A 696 -3.40 -9.33 16.95
CA ILE A 696 -2.76 -10.59 16.58
C ILE A 696 -2.69 -11.55 17.78
N GLU A 697 -2.26 -11.09 18.95
CA GLU A 697 -2.16 -11.91 20.16
C GLU A 697 -3.54 -12.37 20.69
N TYR A 698 -4.56 -11.51 20.70
CA TYR A 698 -5.88 -11.90 21.20
C TYR A 698 -6.60 -12.86 20.27
N THR A 699 -6.57 -12.58 18.96
CA THR A 699 -7.30 -13.39 17.97
C THR A 699 -6.54 -14.65 17.55
N GLY A 700 -5.21 -14.64 17.65
CA GLY A 700 -4.36 -15.68 17.08
C GLY A 700 -4.36 -15.70 15.55
N ILE A 701 -4.80 -14.63 14.88
CA ILE A 701 -4.77 -14.53 13.41
C ILE A 701 -3.34 -14.23 12.97
N PRO A 702 -2.80 -14.95 11.97
CA PRO A 702 -1.44 -14.70 11.54
C PRO A 702 -1.35 -13.39 10.73
N ALA A 703 -0.22 -12.68 10.88
CA ALA A 703 -0.06 -11.31 10.41
C ALA A 703 -0.21 -11.15 8.88
N ASP A 704 -0.08 -12.24 8.11
CA ASP A 704 -0.31 -12.29 6.65
C ASP A 704 -1.68 -11.75 6.23
N PHE A 705 -2.68 -11.97 7.09
CA PHE A 705 -4.08 -11.73 6.78
C PHE A 705 -4.51 -10.31 7.03
N CYS A 706 -3.79 -9.61 7.90
CA CYS A 706 -4.26 -8.37 8.48
C CYS A 706 -3.34 -7.19 8.17
N ILE A 707 -2.05 -7.43 7.85
CA ILE A 707 -1.09 -6.35 7.65
C ILE A 707 -0.49 -6.37 6.23
N SER A 708 -0.57 -5.23 5.55
CA SER A 708 0.08 -5.03 4.25
C SER A 708 1.58 -4.71 4.38
N LYS A 709 2.35 -4.91 3.29
CA LYS A 709 3.76 -4.49 3.19
C LYS A 709 3.95 -3.02 3.57
N SER A 710 3.12 -2.13 3.03
CA SER A 710 3.14 -0.69 3.34
C SER A 710 2.81 -0.39 4.80
N THR A 711 1.89 -1.14 5.41
CA THR A 711 1.56 -0.96 6.83
C THR A 711 2.77 -1.26 7.71
N ILE A 712 3.48 -2.37 7.47
CA ILE A 712 4.67 -2.73 8.28
C ILE A 712 5.77 -1.67 8.16
N ILE A 713 5.96 -1.11 6.95
CA ILE A 713 6.87 0.01 6.74
C ILE A 713 6.51 1.20 7.63
N ASN A 714 5.23 1.56 7.67
CA ASN A 714 4.74 2.64 8.52
C ASN A 714 4.94 2.31 10.01
N LEU A 715 4.61 1.10 10.47
CA LEU A 715 4.79 0.69 11.87
C LEU A 715 6.25 0.85 12.31
N VAL A 716 7.23 0.44 11.48
CA VAL A 716 8.65 0.64 11.80
C VAL A 716 9.01 2.12 11.79
N SER A 717 8.51 2.89 10.83
CA SER A 717 8.79 4.32 10.74
C SER A 717 8.22 5.14 11.90
N TRP A 718 7.06 4.74 12.43
CA TRP A 718 6.40 5.38 13.56
C TRP A 718 7.05 5.07 14.91
N ASN A 719 7.71 3.91 15.02
CA ASN A 719 8.21 3.39 16.30
C ASN A 719 9.75 3.31 16.33
N LYS A 720 10.43 4.26 15.68
CA LYS A 720 11.92 4.28 15.61
C LYS A 720 12.60 4.38 16.97
N GLU A 721 11.90 4.92 17.98
CA GLU A 721 12.45 5.12 19.32
C GLU A 721 11.95 4.08 20.34
N ASP A 722 11.02 3.19 19.94
CA ASP A 722 10.45 2.16 20.81
C ASP A 722 10.97 0.77 20.42
N GLU A 723 12.03 0.33 21.10
CA GLU A 723 12.68 -0.96 20.84
C GLU A 723 11.75 -2.15 21.09
N TRP A 724 10.83 -2.06 22.06
CA TRP A 724 9.89 -3.13 22.36
C TRP A 724 8.93 -3.34 21.18
N CYS A 725 8.40 -2.26 20.62
CA CYS A 725 7.57 -2.30 19.42
C CYS A 725 8.36 -2.80 18.20
N LEU A 726 9.59 -2.32 18.00
CA LEU A 726 10.45 -2.76 16.90
C LEU A 726 10.76 -4.27 16.97
N LEU A 727 11.01 -4.80 18.17
CA LEU A 727 11.21 -6.23 18.39
C LEU A 727 9.95 -7.05 18.08
N ARG A 728 8.77 -6.55 18.46
CA ARG A 728 7.49 -7.18 18.12
C ARG A 728 7.24 -7.18 16.62
N ILE A 729 7.48 -6.06 15.95
CA ILE A 729 7.37 -5.95 14.48
C ILE A 729 8.36 -6.91 13.80
N PHE A 730 9.59 -7.02 14.34
CA PHE A 730 10.58 -7.97 13.85
C PHE A 730 10.08 -9.42 13.97
N LEU A 731 9.59 -9.83 15.14
CA LEU A 731 9.05 -11.17 15.39
C LEU A 731 7.94 -11.56 14.39
N PHE A 732 6.91 -10.73 14.22
CA PHE A 732 5.83 -11.03 13.28
C PHE A 732 6.27 -10.90 11.81
N SER A 733 7.26 -10.06 11.49
CA SER A 733 7.86 -10.01 10.16
C SER A 733 8.53 -11.34 9.80
N LEU A 734 9.18 -12.00 10.76
CA LEU A 734 9.73 -13.35 10.57
C LEU A 734 8.65 -14.39 10.30
N LEU A 735 7.53 -14.33 11.04
CA LEU A 735 6.37 -15.22 10.86
C LEU A 735 5.78 -15.12 9.44
N TYR A 736 5.63 -13.89 8.95
CA TYR A 736 4.94 -13.61 7.70
C TYR A 736 5.86 -13.75 6.47
N TYR A 737 7.07 -13.19 6.53
CA TYR A 737 7.96 -13.09 5.38
C TYR A 737 9.16 -14.05 5.44
N GLY A 738 9.34 -14.78 6.55
CA GLY A 738 10.36 -15.84 6.68
C GLY A 738 10.07 -17.09 5.86
N LYS A 739 8.90 -17.16 5.22
CA LYS A 739 8.52 -18.20 4.24
C LYS A 739 9.13 -17.86 2.88
N SER A 740 9.58 -18.88 2.14
CA SER A 740 10.35 -18.72 0.89
C SER A 740 9.69 -17.90 -0.24
N LEU A 741 8.38 -17.64 -0.18
CA LEU A 741 7.62 -16.94 -1.22
C LEU A 741 7.64 -15.40 -1.09
N ASN A 742 8.00 -14.83 0.07
CA ASN A 742 8.05 -13.36 0.26
C ASN A 742 9.39 -12.87 0.84
N GLU A 743 10.46 -13.63 0.64
CA GLU A 743 11.80 -13.37 1.21
C GLU A 743 12.39 -12.00 0.83
N GLU A 744 11.96 -11.41 -0.28
CA GLU A 744 12.36 -10.06 -0.70
C GLU A 744 11.95 -8.98 0.32
N PHE A 745 10.78 -9.13 0.96
CA PHE A 745 10.34 -8.15 1.95
C PHE A 745 11.12 -8.27 3.26
N LEU A 746 11.58 -9.47 3.66
CA LEU A 746 12.49 -9.59 4.81
C LEU A 746 13.79 -8.82 4.57
N ARG A 747 14.33 -8.87 3.35
CA ARG A 747 15.53 -8.11 3.00
C ARG A 747 15.33 -6.62 3.12
N PHE A 748 14.11 -6.19 2.82
CA PHE A 748 13.73 -4.82 2.97
C PHE A 748 13.62 -4.46 4.45
N ILE A 749 12.79 -5.16 5.22
CA ILE A 749 12.40 -4.72 6.57
C ILE A 749 13.42 -5.01 7.67
N VAL A 750 14.17 -6.12 7.60
CA VAL A 750 15.09 -6.52 8.67
C VAL A 750 16.19 -5.48 8.93
N PRO A 751 16.99 -5.06 7.93
CA PRO A 751 18.01 -4.03 8.15
C PRO A 751 17.43 -2.72 8.69
N ARG A 752 16.20 -2.41 8.29
CA ARG A 752 15.47 -1.20 8.65
C ARG A 752 14.92 -1.19 10.07
N ILE A 753 14.66 -2.36 10.63
CA ILE A 753 14.36 -2.49 12.06
C ILE A 753 15.67 -2.41 12.84
N LEU A 754 16.66 -3.24 12.46
CA LEU A 754 17.92 -3.38 13.21
C LEU A 754 18.72 -2.08 13.31
N ARG A 755 18.57 -1.12 12.38
CA ARG A 755 19.24 0.20 12.46
C ARG A 755 18.78 1.08 13.63
N TYR A 756 17.64 0.78 14.24
CA TYR A 756 17.06 1.57 15.34
C TYR A 756 17.13 0.85 16.69
N VAL A 757 17.73 -0.34 16.73
CA VAL A 757 17.83 -1.15 17.94
C VAL A 757 19.20 -0.91 18.59
N SER A 758 19.22 -0.77 19.92
CA SER A 758 20.44 -0.62 20.71
C SER A 758 21.37 -1.82 20.58
N MET A 759 22.64 -1.59 20.87
CA MET A 759 23.67 -2.63 20.87
C MET A 759 23.33 -3.79 21.81
N ASP A 760 22.79 -3.51 23.00
CA ASP A 760 22.43 -4.53 23.98
C ASP A 760 21.30 -5.43 23.47
N VAL A 761 20.27 -4.84 22.87
CA VAL A 761 19.18 -5.62 22.27
C VAL A 761 19.65 -6.36 21.01
N LEU A 762 20.50 -5.77 20.17
CA LEU A 762 21.12 -6.46 19.03
C LEU A 762 21.91 -7.69 19.47
N LEU A 763 22.66 -7.61 20.58
CA LEU A 763 23.38 -8.74 21.16
C LEU A 763 22.42 -9.83 21.69
N GLN A 764 21.30 -9.44 22.29
CA GLN A 764 20.28 -10.40 22.70
C GLN A 764 19.65 -11.13 21.50
N ILE A 765 19.28 -10.39 20.45
CA ILE A 765 18.77 -10.98 19.20
C ILE A 765 19.84 -11.89 18.57
N TYR A 766 21.09 -11.45 18.51
CA TYR A 766 22.22 -12.24 17.99
C TYR A 766 22.31 -13.59 18.70
N ASN A 767 22.37 -13.60 20.03
CA ASN A 767 22.51 -14.85 20.80
C ASN A 767 21.33 -15.80 20.55
N LYS A 768 20.11 -15.25 20.60
CA LYS A 768 18.86 -16.00 20.39
C LYS A 768 18.77 -16.59 18.96
N ILE A 769 19.00 -15.78 17.94
CA ILE A 769 18.98 -16.23 16.54
C ILE A 769 20.12 -17.21 16.26
N PHE A 770 21.29 -17.01 16.87
CA PHE A 770 22.42 -17.91 16.72
C PHE A 770 22.13 -19.30 17.31
N ASP A 771 21.45 -19.37 18.47
CA ASP A 771 21.00 -20.64 19.05
C ASP A 771 19.95 -21.34 18.18
N ILE A 772 18.99 -20.59 17.62
CA ILE A 772 18.05 -21.13 16.62
C ILE A 772 18.81 -21.66 15.41
N LEU A 773 19.79 -20.91 14.91
CA LEU A 773 20.56 -21.31 13.74
C LEU A 773 21.32 -22.63 13.99
N LYS A 774 22.01 -22.76 15.13
CA LYS A 774 22.65 -24.02 15.57
C LYS A 774 21.66 -25.18 15.60
N TYR A 775 20.47 -24.96 16.17
CA TYR A 775 19.42 -25.96 16.20
C TYR A 775 18.93 -26.35 14.80
N THR A 776 18.66 -25.38 13.93
CA THR A 776 18.15 -25.61 12.57
C THR A 776 19.13 -26.35 11.66
N ILE A 777 20.43 -26.02 11.76
CA ILE A 777 21.51 -26.72 11.04
C ILE A 777 21.59 -28.19 11.50
N LYS A 778 21.54 -28.44 12.81
CA LYS A 778 21.56 -29.80 13.38
C LYS A 778 20.38 -30.67 12.90
N HIS A 779 19.22 -30.07 12.64
CA HIS A 779 17.99 -30.78 12.26
C HIS A 779 17.62 -30.69 10.77
N GLY A 780 18.45 -30.04 9.93
CA GLY A 780 18.23 -30.01 8.48
C GLY A 780 17.07 -29.16 7.99
N LYS A 781 16.62 -28.15 8.74
CA LYS A 781 15.42 -27.35 8.42
C LYS A 781 15.76 -25.88 8.21
N GLY A 782 15.22 -25.22 7.19
CA GLY A 782 14.96 -23.77 7.25
C GLY A 782 16.12 -22.77 7.47
N VAL A 783 17.35 -23.07 7.03
CA VAL A 783 18.55 -22.32 7.46
C VAL A 783 18.73 -20.94 6.80
N LYS A 784 18.15 -20.72 5.60
CA LYS A 784 18.41 -19.51 4.78
C LYS A 784 18.06 -18.19 5.48
N THR A 785 16.85 -18.10 6.02
CA THR A 785 16.33 -16.89 6.67
C THR A 785 17.19 -16.47 7.86
N TYR A 786 17.59 -17.43 8.71
CA TYR A 786 18.41 -17.15 9.89
C TYR A 786 19.83 -16.74 9.52
N ILE A 787 20.45 -17.33 8.49
CA ILE A 787 21.76 -16.87 8.01
C ILE A 787 21.68 -15.44 7.49
N TYR A 788 20.61 -15.07 6.76
CA TYR A 788 20.43 -13.69 6.32
C TYR A 788 20.30 -12.72 7.50
N ILE A 789 19.47 -13.03 8.49
CA ILE A 789 19.31 -12.21 9.70
C ILE A 789 20.64 -12.08 10.44
N MET A 790 21.35 -13.18 10.67
CA MET A 790 22.68 -13.16 11.28
C MET A 790 23.63 -12.25 10.51
N THR A 791 23.61 -12.32 9.17
CA THR A 791 24.42 -11.45 8.30
C THR A 791 24.09 -9.97 8.51
N GLU A 792 22.82 -9.61 8.66
CA GLU A 792 22.43 -8.21 8.91
C GLU A 792 22.74 -7.74 10.33
N ILE A 793 22.75 -8.64 11.31
CA ILE A 793 23.14 -8.35 12.69
C ILE A 793 24.65 -8.16 12.79
N ILE A 794 25.47 -9.07 12.26
CA ILE A 794 26.94 -8.98 12.41
C ILE A 794 27.54 -7.74 11.73
N LYS A 795 26.91 -7.23 10.66
CA LYS A 795 27.28 -5.93 10.05
C LYS A 795 27.22 -4.75 11.03
N ARG A 796 26.34 -4.86 12.03
CA ARG A 796 26.05 -3.81 13.03
C ARG A 796 26.77 -4.06 14.35
N LEU A 797 27.36 -5.24 14.54
CA LEU A 797 28.08 -5.61 15.74
C LEU A 797 29.60 -5.50 15.54
N PRO A 798 30.37 -5.12 16.58
CA PRO A 798 31.82 -5.24 16.56
C PRO A 798 32.26 -6.70 16.33
N SER A 799 33.36 -6.89 15.59
CA SER A 799 33.89 -8.23 15.28
C SER A 799 34.13 -9.10 16.51
N LYS A 800 34.51 -8.51 17.66
CA LYS A 800 34.72 -9.25 18.92
C LYS A 800 33.47 -10.00 19.39
N GLU A 801 32.29 -9.38 19.23
CA GLU A 801 31.01 -9.95 19.66
C GLU A 801 30.51 -11.03 18.69
N CYS A 802 30.97 -10.98 17.43
CA CYS A 802 30.57 -11.91 16.37
C CYS A 802 31.42 -13.19 16.32
N THR A 803 32.49 -13.27 17.12
CA THR A 803 33.50 -14.33 17.04
C THR A 803 32.88 -15.73 17.13
N GLY A 804 31.93 -15.94 18.05
CA GLY A 804 31.29 -17.25 18.24
C GLY A 804 30.53 -17.75 17.00
N TYR A 805 29.82 -16.86 16.29
CA TYR A 805 29.12 -17.22 15.05
C TYR A 805 30.09 -17.55 13.92
N VAL A 806 31.14 -16.73 13.76
CA VAL A 806 32.18 -16.94 12.74
C VAL A 806 32.89 -18.27 12.96
N GLU A 807 33.35 -18.54 14.18
CA GLU A 807 33.99 -19.80 14.54
C GLU A 807 33.08 -21.01 14.32
N TYR A 808 31.79 -20.89 14.62
CA TYR A 808 30.82 -21.95 14.40
C TYR A 808 30.64 -22.27 12.91
N ILE A 809 30.45 -21.25 12.06
CA ILE A 809 30.34 -21.46 10.60
C ILE A 809 31.62 -22.10 10.04
N ILE A 810 32.79 -21.63 10.48
CA ILE A 810 34.08 -22.22 10.06
C ILE A 810 34.20 -23.68 10.54
N THR A 811 33.73 -23.99 11.74
CA THR A 811 33.70 -25.35 12.28
C THR A 811 32.76 -26.26 11.46
N GLU A 812 31.57 -25.78 11.09
CA GLU A 812 30.65 -26.54 10.24
C GLU A 812 31.22 -26.76 8.83
N ILE A 813 31.99 -25.80 8.29
CA ILE A 813 32.76 -25.98 7.05
C ILE A 813 33.85 -27.05 7.25
N LYS A 814 34.61 -26.99 8.34
CA LYS A 814 35.62 -28.02 8.70
C LYS A 814 35.01 -29.43 8.80
N ASN A 815 33.78 -29.52 9.29
CA ASN A 815 33.01 -30.76 9.38
C ASN A 815 32.31 -31.17 8.07
N ASN A 816 32.49 -30.41 6.98
CA ASN A 816 31.85 -30.61 5.68
C ASN A 816 30.31 -30.71 5.77
N ASN A 817 29.69 -29.83 6.56
CA ASN A 817 28.24 -29.79 6.72
C ASN A 817 27.56 -29.48 5.37
N ALA A 818 26.81 -30.46 4.84
CA ALA A 818 26.18 -30.35 3.51
C ALA A 818 25.26 -29.14 3.36
N ILE A 819 24.60 -28.70 4.43
CA ILE A 819 23.67 -27.56 4.37
C ILE A 819 24.46 -26.27 4.19
N ILE A 820 25.45 -26.02 5.06
CA ILE A 820 26.27 -24.81 4.99
C ILE A 820 27.04 -24.74 3.67
N VAL A 821 27.68 -25.84 3.27
CA VAL A 821 28.42 -25.91 1.99
C VAL A 821 27.48 -25.67 0.81
N SER A 822 26.27 -26.26 0.79
CA SER A 822 25.30 -26.01 -0.28
C SER A 822 24.84 -24.56 -0.37
N LEU A 823 24.76 -23.83 0.76
CA LEU A 823 24.38 -22.42 0.77
C LEU A 823 25.50 -21.51 0.23
N ILE A 824 26.75 -21.92 0.41
CA ILE A 824 27.92 -21.24 -0.17
C ILE A 824 27.99 -21.48 -1.68
N ILE A 825 27.68 -22.71 -2.13
CA ILE A 825 27.73 -23.13 -3.54
C ILE A 825 26.57 -22.59 -4.38
N ASN A 826 25.33 -22.63 -3.88
CA ASN A 826 24.13 -22.28 -4.67
C ASN A 826 23.93 -20.76 -4.90
N ASP A 827 25.04 -20.01 -4.86
CA ASP A 827 25.23 -18.57 -5.11
C ASP A 827 24.07 -17.65 -4.70
N GLY A 828 24.19 -17.09 -3.49
CA GLY A 828 23.24 -16.15 -2.92
C GLY A 828 22.08 -16.84 -2.23
N ILE A 829 22.03 -16.69 -0.91
CA ILE A 829 20.73 -16.40 -0.32
C ILE A 829 20.37 -15.09 -1.03
N TYR A 830 19.33 -15.09 -1.87
CA TYR A 830 18.70 -13.85 -2.30
C TYR A 830 19.32 -13.05 -3.48
N GLY A 831 20.13 -13.66 -4.35
CA GLY A 831 20.39 -13.13 -5.71
C GLY A 831 21.21 -11.84 -5.87
N THR A 832 21.71 -11.23 -4.78
CA THR A 832 22.65 -10.07 -4.85
C THR A 832 23.62 -9.96 -3.67
N LYS A 833 23.26 -10.41 -2.45
CA LYS A 833 24.16 -10.43 -1.28
C LYS A 833 24.66 -11.86 -1.02
N ARG A 834 25.98 -12.06 -0.89
CA ARG A 834 26.60 -13.34 -0.50
C ARG A 834 26.88 -13.33 1.01
N PRO A 835 26.05 -13.97 1.86
CA PRO A 835 26.19 -13.93 3.32
C PRO A 835 27.58 -14.31 3.82
N PHE A 836 28.20 -15.28 3.15
CA PHE A 836 29.52 -15.76 3.50
C PHE A 836 30.60 -14.69 3.36
N LEU A 837 30.47 -13.72 2.44
CA LEU A 837 31.42 -12.60 2.35
C LEU A 837 31.47 -11.78 3.63
N GLU A 838 30.34 -11.61 4.32
CA GLU A 838 30.31 -10.89 5.60
C GLU A 838 31.02 -11.70 6.69
N VAL A 839 30.86 -13.03 6.71
CA VAL A 839 31.60 -13.92 7.62
C VAL A 839 33.12 -13.76 7.41
N LEU A 840 33.59 -13.72 6.16
CA LEU A 840 35.01 -13.53 5.84
C LEU A 840 35.57 -12.20 6.39
N LYS A 841 34.77 -11.12 6.39
CA LYS A 841 35.15 -9.82 6.96
C LYS A 841 35.36 -9.85 8.47
N HIS A 842 34.78 -10.81 9.20
CA HIS A 842 34.91 -10.91 10.65
C HIS A 842 35.90 -11.97 11.14
N ILE A 843 36.55 -12.73 10.24
CA ILE A 843 37.63 -13.65 10.63
C ILE A 843 38.76 -12.87 11.30
N SER A 844 39.06 -13.22 12.55
CA SER A 844 40.04 -12.57 13.42
C SER A 844 41.26 -13.45 13.76
N LYS A 845 41.14 -14.78 13.62
CA LYS A 845 42.22 -15.75 13.83
C LYS A 845 42.89 -16.11 12.52
N HIS A 846 44.22 -16.06 12.50
CA HIS A 846 45.01 -16.44 11.32
C HIS A 846 44.76 -17.90 10.92
N ASP A 847 44.76 -18.84 11.87
CA ASP A 847 44.57 -20.27 11.56
C ASP A 847 43.23 -20.57 10.86
N ASP A 848 42.17 -19.87 11.27
CA ASP A 848 40.86 -19.98 10.63
C ASP A 848 40.85 -19.34 9.24
N TYR A 849 41.54 -18.21 9.07
CA TYR A 849 41.72 -17.56 7.78
C TYR A 849 42.48 -18.45 6.80
N GLU A 850 43.61 -19.01 7.23
CA GLU A 850 44.43 -19.95 6.45
C GLU A 850 43.62 -21.19 6.05
N TYR A 851 42.87 -21.78 6.99
CA TYR A 851 42.04 -22.94 6.70
C TYR A 851 40.99 -22.63 5.62
N ILE A 852 40.24 -21.52 5.78
CA ILE A 852 39.20 -21.14 4.83
C ILE A 852 39.79 -20.82 3.45
N LEU A 853 40.94 -20.15 3.39
CA LEU A 853 41.64 -19.89 2.14
C LEU A 853 42.01 -21.19 1.42
N LYS A 854 42.63 -22.15 2.14
CA LYS A 854 42.95 -23.48 1.59
C LYS A 854 41.72 -24.25 1.15
N TRP A 855 40.65 -24.21 1.95
CA TRP A 855 39.39 -24.87 1.64
C TRP A 855 38.77 -24.31 0.34
N ILE A 856 38.65 -22.99 0.22
CA ILE A 856 38.15 -22.31 -1.00
C ILE A 856 39.00 -22.68 -2.21
N MET A 857 40.34 -22.65 -2.09
CA MET A 857 41.23 -23.05 -3.18
C MET A 857 41.04 -24.52 -3.56
N THR A 858 40.86 -25.41 -2.59
CA THR A 858 40.64 -26.84 -2.82
C THR A 858 39.33 -27.10 -3.54
N GLU A 859 38.23 -26.53 -3.06
CA GLU A 859 36.91 -26.68 -3.70
C GLU A 859 36.89 -26.01 -5.07
N SER A 860 37.55 -24.86 -5.24
CA SER A 860 37.71 -24.23 -6.55
C SER A 860 38.44 -25.13 -7.54
N LEU A 861 39.49 -25.84 -7.13
CA LEU A 861 40.22 -26.78 -7.98
C LEU A 861 39.37 -28.00 -8.37
N LYS A 862 38.59 -28.55 -7.44
CA LYS A 862 37.68 -29.67 -7.71
C LYS A 862 36.59 -29.29 -8.71
N ASP A 863 35.96 -28.14 -8.47
CA ASP A 863 34.91 -27.59 -9.33
C ASP A 863 35.46 -27.28 -10.73
N GLU A 864 36.62 -26.63 -10.83
CA GLU A 864 37.31 -26.39 -12.11
C GLU A 864 37.68 -27.69 -12.84
N HIS A 865 38.11 -28.73 -12.13
CA HIS A 865 38.42 -30.02 -12.74
C HIS A 865 37.18 -30.65 -13.41
N GLU A 866 36.02 -30.63 -12.75
CA GLU A 866 34.76 -31.12 -13.33
C GLU A 866 34.26 -30.24 -14.49
N LEU A 867 34.43 -28.91 -14.38
CA LEU A 867 34.10 -27.97 -15.46
C LEU A 867 34.98 -28.19 -16.71
N VAL A 868 36.28 -28.43 -16.52
CA VAL A 868 37.21 -28.77 -17.61
C VAL A 868 36.85 -30.11 -18.23
N LYS A 869 36.57 -31.14 -17.42
CA LYS A 869 36.17 -32.47 -17.90
C LYS A 869 34.86 -32.46 -18.69
N SER A 870 33.91 -31.60 -18.30
CA SER A 870 32.63 -31.42 -18.99
C SER A 870 32.69 -30.46 -20.18
N ASN A 871 33.87 -29.90 -20.52
CA ASN A 871 34.05 -28.84 -21.52
C ASN A 871 33.12 -27.63 -21.28
N SER A 872 32.73 -27.36 -20.03
CA SER A 872 31.94 -26.18 -19.67
C SER A 872 32.75 -24.92 -19.86
N GLN A 873 32.12 -23.80 -20.23
CA GLN A 873 32.79 -22.50 -20.28
C GLN A 873 32.72 -21.76 -18.94
N SER A 874 31.90 -22.23 -18.00
CA SER A 874 31.70 -21.60 -16.69
C SER A 874 32.93 -21.71 -15.80
N THR A 875 32.92 -20.92 -14.73
CA THR A 875 34.03 -20.75 -13.79
C THR A 875 33.59 -21.21 -12.41
N SER A 876 34.52 -21.67 -11.58
CA SER A 876 34.14 -22.12 -10.25
C SER A 876 33.42 -21.05 -9.44
N VAL A 877 32.35 -21.42 -8.74
CA VAL A 877 31.60 -20.50 -7.86
C VAL A 877 32.49 -19.99 -6.73
N PHE A 878 33.48 -20.79 -6.30
CA PHE A 878 34.39 -20.46 -5.20
C PHE A 878 35.35 -19.31 -5.53
N ILE A 879 35.58 -18.99 -6.80
CA ILE A 879 36.44 -17.88 -7.20
C ILE A 879 35.95 -16.53 -6.64
N ASN A 880 34.64 -16.42 -6.46
CA ASN A 880 33.96 -15.26 -5.91
C ASN A 880 34.27 -14.97 -4.44
N TYR A 881 34.65 -16.00 -3.67
CA TYR A 881 35.06 -15.86 -2.28
C TYR A 881 36.59 -15.75 -2.17
N TYR A 882 37.31 -16.34 -3.12
CA TYR A 882 38.76 -16.23 -3.22
C TYR A 882 39.21 -14.79 -3.48
N ILE A 883 38.62 -14.11 -4.47
CA ILE A 883 39.03 -12.76 -4.88
C ILE A 883 39.02 -11.76 -3.70
N PRO A 884 37.94 -11.63 -2.89
CA PRO A 884 37.93 -10.74 -1.73
C PRO A 884 39.01 -11.04 -0.68
N LEU A 885 39.33 -12.31 -0.42
CA LEU A 885 40.40 -12.68 0.51
C LEU A 885 41.78 -12.28 0.00
N MET A 886 42.00 -12.36 -1.31
CA MET A 886 43.27 -11.97 -1.93
C MET A 886 43.48 -10.45 -1.92
N ILE A 887 42.40 -9.67 -2.01
CA ILE A 887 42.43 -8.20 -2.09
C ILE A 887 42.32 -7.55 -0.70
N ASP A 888 41.85 -8.27 0.33
CA ASP A 888 41.80 -7.73 1.69
C ASP A 888 43.21 -7.45 2.28
N ASN A 889 43.26 -6.51 3.23
CA ASN A 889 44.49 -6.12 3.92
C ASN A 889 44.75 -6.91 5.21
N LYS A 890 44.08 -8.04 5.44
CA LYS A 890 44.27 -8.85 6.66
C LYS A 890 45.49 -9.75 6.50
N PHE A 891 46.25 -9.98 7.57
CA PHE A 891 47.33 -10.98 7.60
C PHE A 891 48.30 -10.93 6.40
N CYS A 892 48.65 -9.74 5.88
CA CYS A 892 49.44 -9.65 4.65
C CYS A 892 50.82 -10.30 4.77
N ALA A 893 51.46 -10.21 5.94
CA ALA A 893 52.76 -10.83 6.17
C ALA A 893 52.66 -12.37 6.20
N GLU A 894 51.64 -12.88 6.87
CA GLU A 894 51.38 -14.30 7.02
C GLU A 894 50.89 -14.93 5.71
N LYS A 895 50.05 -14.21 4.92
CA LYS A 895 49.69 -14.57 3.55
C LYS A 895 50.95 -14.76 2.69
N ASN A 896 51.90 -13.81 2.74
CA ASN A 896 53.16 -13.92 2.00
C ASN A 896 53.95 -15.18 2.38
N GLU A 897 53.96 -15.59 3.65
CA GLU A 897 54.61 -16.83 4.08
C GLU A 897 53.82 -18.08 3.67
N LEU A 898 52.48 -18.05 3.79
CA LEU A 898 51.59 -19.14 3.41
C LEU A 898 51.71 -19.51 1.92
N PHE A 899 51.77 -18.51 1.03
CA PHE A 899 51.94 -18.74 -0.40
C PHE A 899 53.33 -19.30 -0.78
N LYS A 900 54.31 -19.25 0.13
CA LYS A 900 55.60 -19.94 -0.03
C LYS A 900 55.56 -21.40 0.41
N SER A 901 54.51 -21.83 1.13
CA SER A 901 54.39 -23.19 1.66
C SER A 901 54.34 -24.26 0.54
N PRO A 902 54.88 -25.48 0.76
CA PRO A 902 54.84 -26.55 -0.23
C PRO A 902 53.43 -26.93 -0.67
N GLU A 903 52.47 -26.92 0.26
CA GLU A 903 51.07 -27.28 0.02
C GLU A 903 50.40 -26.32 -0.97
N ILE A 904 50.47 -25.01 -0.71
CA ILE A 904 49.89 -23.99 -1.61
C ILE A 904 50.60 -24.02 -2.97
N LYS A 905 51.93 -24.20 -3.01
CA LYS A 905 52.66 -24.36 -4.27
C LYS A 905 52.18 -25.55 -5.08
N GLU A 906 51.86 -26.68 -4.44
CA GLU A 906 51.30 -27.84 -5.13
C GLU A 906 49.89 -27.55 -5.66
N MET A 907 49.05 -26.86 -4.89
CA MET A 907 47.70 -26.44 -5.32
C MET A 907 47.76 -25.50 -6.52
N LEU A 908 48.65 -24.50 -6.49
CA LEU A 908 48.88 -23.60 -7.62
C LEU A 908 49.45 -24.37 -8.83
N LYS A 909 50.34 -25.34 -8.63
CA LYS A 909 50.81 -26.21 -9.72
C LYS A 909 49.68 -27.06 -10.33
N LYS A 910 48.70 -27.50 -9.54
CA LYS A 910 47.48 -28.16 -10.05
C LYS A 910 46.61 -27.19 -10.83
N ASP A 911 46.39 -25.98 -10.30
CA ASP A 911 45.68 -24.88 -10.99
C ASP A 911 46.36 -24.53 -12.33
N MET A 912 47.70 -24.57 -12.37
CA MET A 912 48.50 -24.39 -13.59
C MET A 912 48.23 -25.43 -14.68
N ASN A 913 47.70 -26.60 -14.33
CA ASN A 913 47.25 -27.61 -15.29
C ASN A 913 45.74 -27.50 -15.63
N LEU A 914 45.01 -26.62 -14.95
CA LEU A 914 43.61 -26.28 -15.20
C LEU A 914 43.51 -24.88 -15.84
N ARG A 915 42.63 -24.01 -15.34
CA ARG A 915 42.39 -22.65 -15.87
C ARG A 915 43.27 -21.54 -15.27
N LYS A 916 44.13 -21.84 -14.29
CA LYS A 916 45.13 -20.91 -13.73
C LYS A 916 44.56 -19.70 -12.98
N LYS A 917 43.28 -19.71 -12.61
CA LYS A 917 42.61 -18.53 -12.02
C LYS A 917 43.13 -18.21 -10.62
N LEU A 918 43.40 -19.23 -9.82
CA LEU A 918 43.96 -19.02 -8.47
C LEU A 918 45.37 -18.41 -8.57
N SER A 919 46.19 -18.97 -9.46
CA SER A 919 47.56 -18.52 -9.71
C SER A 919 47.61 -17.08 -10.22
N LEU A 920 46.65 -16.70 -11.07
CA LEU A 920 46.50 -15.34 -11.57
C LEU A 920 46.17 -14.35 -10.44
N TYR A 921 45.15 -14.59 -9.62
CA TYR A 921 44.83 -13.66 -8.52
C TYR A 921 45.88 -13.66 -7.39
N ALA A 922 46.66 -14.73 -7.26
CA ALA A 922 47.81 -14.80 -6.37
C ALA A 922 49.10 -14.16 -6.93
N TYR A 923 49.06 -13.51 -8.09
CA TYR A 923 50.26 -13.02 -8.80
C TYR A 923 51.24 -12.26 -7.90
N ASP A 924 50.75 -11.38 -7.03
CA ASP A 924 51.60 -10.55 -6.17
C ASP A 924 52.26 -11.34 -5.02
N TYR A 925 51.78 -12.55 -4.72
CA TYR A 925 52.21 -13.41 -3.59
C TYR A 925 53.10 -14.60 -3.99
N ILE A 926 53.13 -14.97 -5.28
CA ILE A 926 53.87 -16.13 -5.79
C ILE A 926 55.34 -15.82 -6.11
N ASP A 927 56.19 -16.84 -6.11
CA ASP A 927 57.62 -16.70 -6.39
C ASP A 927 57.92 -16.39 -7.87
N GLU A 928 59.12 -15.85 -8.12
CA GLU A 928 59.52 -15.37 -9.44
C GLU A 928 59.59 -16.47 -10.50
N ASN A 929 59.89 -17.72 -10.13
CA ASN A 929 59.89 -18.82 -11.10
C ASN A 929 58.47 -19.14 -11.56
N THR A 930 57.52 -19.20 -10.62
CA THR A 930 56.10 -19.41 -10.90
C THR A 930 55.51 -18.25 -11.71
N LYS A 931 55.88 -17.00 -11.39
CA LYS A 931 55.52 -15.82 -12.21
C LYS A 931 56.04 -15.94 -13.64
N ASN A 932 57.30 -16.33 -13.81
CA ASN A 932 57.90 -16.50 -15.13
C ASN A 932 57.24 -17.64 -15.93
N GLU A 933 56.81 -18.71 -15.27
CA GLU A 933 56.05 -19.80 -15.90
C GLU A 933 54.65 -19.34 -16.31
N LEU A 934 53.95 -18.61 -15.43
CA LEU A 934 52.63 -18.05 -15.70
C LEU A 934 52.68 -17.01 -16.83
N ASN A 935 53.66 -16.11 -16.81
CA ASN A 935 53.92 -15.15 -17.89
C ASN A 935 54.15 -15.88 -19.22
N ARG A 936 55.05 -16.89 -19.26
CA ARG A 936 55.29 -17.69 -20.48
C ARG A 936 54.04 -18.44 -20.95
N TYR A 937 53.25 -19.00 -20.03
CA TYR A 937 52.01 -19.65 -20.39
C TYR A 937 51.03 -18.66 -21.02
N LEU A 938 50.83 -17.49 -20.41
CA LEU A 938 49.91 -16.47 -20.89
C LEU A 938 50.38 -15.91 -22.23
N GLU A 939 51.67 -15.64 -22.40
CA GLU A 939 52.25 -15.33 -23.71
C GLU A 939 51.91 -16.38 -24.77
N ASN A 940 52.00 -17.68 -24.44
CA ASN A 940 51.82 -18.76 -25.40
C ASN A 940 50.36 -19.21 -25.59
N ASN A 941 49.47 -18.95 -24.63
CA ASN A 941 48.08 -19.46 -24.61
C ASN A 941 47.06 -18.36 -24.28
N TYR A 942 47.40 -17.09 -24.48
CA TYR A 942 46.48 -15.98 -24.27
C TYR A 942 45.15 -16.17 -25.01
N THR A 943 44.02 -15.98 -24.32
CA THR A 943 42.66 -16.00 -24.89
C THR A 943 41.82 -14.86 -24.30
N LEU A 944 40.72 -14.50 -24.98
CA LEU A 944 39.70 -13.56 -24.49
C LEU A 944 38.83 -14.10 -23.33
N GLN A 945 39.31 -15.12 -22.61
CA GLN A 945 38.69 -15.63 -21.37
C GLN A 945 39.52 -15.25 -20.13
N ILE A 946 40.74 -14.74 -20.30
CA ILE A 946 41.59 -14.28 -19.18
C ILE A 946 41.09 -12.90 -18.74
N HIS A 947 40.90 -12.68 -17.43
CA HIS A 947 40.42 -11.39 -16.94
C HIS A 947 41.38 -10.24 -17.38
N PRO A 948 40.88 -9.15 -18.00
CA PRO A 948 41.71 -8.08 -18.58
C PRO A 948 42.72 -7.45 -17.62
N TYR A 949 42.40 -7.35 -16.32
CA TYR A 949 43.31 -6.91 -15.25
C TYR A 949 44.73 -7.51 -15.34
N PHE A 950 44.87 -8.79 -15.71
CA PHE A 950 46.18 -9.45 -15.74
C PHE A 950 47.09 -8.95 -16.87
N ILE A 951 46.54 -8.34 -17.92
CA ILE A 951 47.36 -7.64 -18.92
C ILE A 951 48.17 -6.52 -18.24
N THR A 952 47.54 -5.77 -17.34
CA THR A 952 48.20 -4.64 -16.63
C THR A 952 49.35 -5.10 -15.75
N LYS A 953 49.40 -6.39 -15.38
CA LYS A 953 50.41 -7.00 -14.53
C LYS A 953 51.58 -7.61 -15.31
N ILE A 954 51.28 -8.41 -16.34
CA ILE A 954 52.29 -9.22 -17.05
C ILE A 954 53.19 -8.37 -17.94
N LYS A 955 52.62 -7.37 -18.62
CA LYS A 955 53.32 -6.39 -19.43
C LYS A 955 54.33 -7.00 -20.43
N THR A 956 53.89 -7.81 -21.39
CA THR A 956 54.78 -8.43 -22.41
C THR A 956 54.36 -8.10 -23.85
N GLU A 957 55.35 -7.97 -24.75
CA GLU A 957 55.15 -7.68 -26.18
C GLU A 957 54.32 -8.76 -26.89
N LYS A 958 54.50 -10.04 -26.55
CA LYS A 958 53.70 -11.13 -27.15
C LYS A 958 52.21 -11.05 -26.81
N ILE A 959 51.86 -10.59 -25.60
CA ILE A 959 50.43 -10.43 -25.23
C ILE A 959 49.82 -9.29 -26.04
N LYS A 960 50.58 -8.19 -26.25
CA LYS A 960 50.20 -7.12 -27.16
C LYS A 960 49.95 -7.65 -28.57
N GLU A 961 50.93 -8.34 -29.17
CA GLU A 961 50.83 -8.92 -30.52
C GLU A 961 49.63 -9.86 -30.66
N LYS A 962 49.35 -10.68 -29.65
CA LYS A 962 48.18 -11.58 -29.67
C LYS A 962 46.85 -10.86 -29.61
N CYS A 963 46.73 -9.78 -28.83
CA CYS A 963 45.52 -8.95 -28.84
C CYS A 963 45.30 -8.30 -30.21
N LEU A 964 46.38 -7.83 -30.86
CA LEU A 964 46.33 -7.32 -32.23
C LEU A 964 45.88 -8.40 -33.22
N GLU A 965 46.44 -9.61 -33.11
CA GLU A 965 46.06 -10.77 -33.93
C GLU A 965 44.59 -11.14 -33.71
N PHE A 966 44.08 -11.13 -32.48
CA PHE A 966 42.67 -11.38 -32.18
C PHE A 966 41.75 -10.34 -32.80
N LEU A 967 42.10 -9.06 -32.77
CA LEU A 967 41.34 -7.99 -33.42
C LEU A 967 41.33 -8.19 -34.95
N LYS A 968 42.50 -8.48 -35.53
CA LYS A 968 42.65 -8.75 -36.98
C LYS A 968 41.83 -9.95 -37.45
N ASN A 969 41.84 -11.03 -36.67
CA ASN A 969 41.13 -12.28 -36.98
C ASN A 969 39.69 -12.31 -36.42
N TYR A 970 39.20 -11.22 -35.83
CA TYR A 970 37.87 -11.17 -35.23
C TYR A 970 36.80 -11.45 -36.27
N ASN A 971 36.00 -12.50 -36.05
CA ASN A 971 34.96 -12.93 -36.97
C ASN A 971 33.61 -12.33 -36.57
N ILE A 972 33.14 -11.35 -37.34
CA ILE A 972 31.89 -10.64 -37.10
C ILE A 972 30.65 -11.56 -37.18
N SER A 973 30.75 -12.65 -37.95
CA SER A 973 29.64 -13.58 -38.21
C SER A 973 29.50 -14.73 -37.19
N SER A 974 30.49 -14.96 -36.31
CA SER A 974 30.50 -16.15 -35.43
C SER A 974 29.64 -15.98 -34.17
N SER A 975 28.76 -16.93 -33.85
CA SER A 975 27.83 -16.86 -32.71
C SER A 975 28.48 -16.88 -31.31
N ASN A 976 29.79 -17.08 -31.19
CA ASN A 976 30.44 -17.30 -29.90
C ASN A 976 30.74 -16.01 -29.15
N SER A 977 30.04 -15.81 -28.05
CA SER A 977 30.35 -14.84 -26.99
C SER A 977 31.61 -15.27 -26.25
N TYR A 978 32.68 -14.49 -26.32
CA TYR A 978 33.76 -14.58 -25.33
C TYR A 978 33.24 -14.03 -23.99
N GLU A 979 33.72 -14.54 -22.85
CA GLU A 979 33.28 -14.08 -21.51
C GLU A 979 33.53 -12.57 -21.30
N TYR A 980 34.55 -12.00 -21.98
CA TYR A 980 34.89 -10.59 -21.92
C TYR A 980 34.90 -9.92 -23.31
N PRO A 981 34.35 -8.70 -23.44
CA PRO A 981 34.43 -7.86 -24.65
C PRO A 981 35.86 -7.49 -25.07
N LEU A 982 36.13 -7.42 -26.39
CA LEU A 982 37.46 -7.10 -26.94
C LEU A 982 37.96 -5.71 -26.51
N ASN A 983 37.06 -4.75 -26.32
CA ASN A 983 37.40 -3.41 -25.86
C ASN A 983 38.00 -3.39 -24.44
N ASP A 984 37.63 -4.33 -23.56
CA ASP A 984 38.18 -4.37 -22.20
C ASP A 984 39.66 -4.80 -22.20
N TYR A 985 40.02 -5.69 -23.13
CA TYR A 985 41.40 -6.12 -23.36
C TYR A 985 42.27 -5.01 -23.93
N ILE A 986 41.78 -4.32 -24.97
CA ILE A 986 42.49 -3.17 -25.53
C ILE A 986 42.63 -2.06 -24.48
N THR A 987 41.62 -1.85 -23.65
CA THR A 987 41.68 -0.90 -22.53
C THR A 987 42.78 -1.28 -21.54
N ALA A 988 42.85 -2.54 -21.12
CA ALA A 988 43.88 -2.99 -20.20
C ALA A 988 45.30 -2.90 -20.80
N LEU A 989 45.46 -3.10 -22.11
CA LEU A 989 46.72 -2.85 -22.82
C LEU A 989 47.11 -1.36 -22.81
N VAL A 990 46.17 -0.46 -23.09
CA VAL A 990 46.41 0.98 -22.99
C VAL A 990 46.81 1.37 -21.57
N GLN A 991 46.07 0.91 -20.56
CA GLN A 991 46.34 1.18 -19.14
C GLN A 991 47.69 0.63 -18.67
N SER A 992 48.18 -0.45 -19.29
CA SER A 992 49.51 -1.00 -19.02
C SER A 992 50.66 -0.08 -19.44
N LYS A 993 50.36 0.97 -20.23
CA LYS A 993 51.31 1.93 -20.83
C LYS A 993 52.35 1.28 -21.75
N GLN A 994 51.97 0.20 -22.43
CA GLN A 994 52.86 -0.56 -23.31
C GLN A 994 52.71 -0.24 -24.80
N LEU A 995 51.64 0.43 -25.20
CA LEU A 995 51.37 0.71 -26.61
C LEU A 995 52.15 1.97 -27.05
N MET A 996 52.93 1.84 -28.13
CA MET A 996 53.50 2.97 -28.83
C MET A 996 52.45 3.63 -29.74
N LYS A 997 52.75 4.81 -30.27
CA LYS A 997 51.81 5.54 -31.14
C LYS A 997 51.49 4.75 -32.42
N GLU A 998 52.47 4.01 -32.93
CA GLU A 998 52.35 3.13 -34.09
C GLU A 998 51.41 1.95 -33.79
N ASP A 999 51.53 1.33 -32.61
CA ASP A 999 50.63 0.24 -32.17
C ASP A 999 49.18 0.75 -32.08
N MET A 1000 48.98 1.97 -31.56
CA MET A 1000 47.65 2.58 -31.45
C MET A 1000 47.05 2.90 -32.84
N GLN A 1001 47.88 3.33 -33.79
CA GLN A 1001 47.46 3.55 -35.18
C GLN A 1001 47.05 2.23 -35.85
N GLU A 1002 47.81 1.15 -35.63
CA GLU A 1002 47.47 -0.17 -36.16
C GLU A 1002 46.14 -0.69 -35.59
N ILE A 1003 45.90 -0.54 -34.28
CA ILE A 1003 44.62 -0.91 -33.65
C ILE A 1003 43.45 -0.11 -34.26
N TYR A 1004 43.66 1.19 -34.47
CA TYR A 1004 42.66 2.06 -35.09
C TYR A 1004 42.31 1.56 -36.50
N ASP A 1005 43.30 1.32 -37.34
CA ASP A 1005 43.11 0.88 -38.73
C ASP A 1005 42.39 -0.48 -38.78
N LEU A 1006 42.83 -1.44 -37.95
CA LEU A 1006 42.20 -2.76 -37.85
C LEU A 1006 40.75 -2.68 -37.36
N ALA A 1007 40.45 -1.85 -36.37
CA ALA A 1007 39.09 -1.68 -35.86
C ALA A 1007 38.16 -1.03 -36.91
N MET A 1008 38.67 -0.05 -37.66
CA MET A 1008 37.92 0.59 -38.74
C MET A 1008 37.66 -0.37 -39.90
N ASP A 1009 38.63 -1.21 -40.27
CA ASP A 1009 38.44 -2.27 -41.27
C ASP A 1009 37.36 -3.27 -40.84
N LYS A 1010 37.36 -3.67 -39.56
CA LYS A 1010 36.32 -4.55 -39.02
C LYS A 1010 34.96 -3.88 -38.98
N TYR A 1011 34.88 -2.60 -38.71
CA TYR A 1011 33.62 -1.87 -38.82
C TYR A 1011 33.10 -1.82 -40.27
N ARG A 1012 33.97 -1.59 -41.27
CA ARG A 1012 33.58 -1.66 -42.70
C ARG A 1012 33.08 -3.06 -43.08
N GLU A 1013 33.72 -4.11 -42.55
CA GLU A 1013 33.26 -5.50 -42.70
C GLU A 1013 31.87 -5.69 -42.06
N LEU A 1014 31.64 -5.15 -40.85
CA LEU A 1014 30.38 -5.26 -40.11
C LEU A 1014 29.19 -4.69 -40.88
N LYS A 1015 29.35 -3.55 -41.55
CA LYS A 1015 28.30 -2.94 -42.38
C LYS A 1015 27.79 -3.88 -43.47
N ARG A 1016 28.68 -4.68 -44.08
CA ARG A 1016 28.31 -5.65 -45.13
C ARG A 1016 27.39 -6.76 -44.60
N TYR A 1017 27.35 -6.96 -43.28
CA TYR A 1017 26.52 -7.96 -42.60
C TYR A 1017 25.32 -7.36 -41.84
N GLU A 1018 25.04 -6.06 -42.01
CA GLU A 1018 24.00 -5.34 -41.25
C GLU A 1018 22.62 -6.01 -41.32
N ASP A 1019 22.08 -6.20 -42.52
CA ASP A 1019 20.75 -6.79 -42.72
C ASP A 1019 20.65 -8.20 -42.11
N ARG A 1020 21.72 -9.00 -42.24
CA ARG A 1020 21.78 -10.37 -41.72
C ARG A 1020 21.85 -10.41 -40.19
N LEU A 1021 22.56 -9.49 -39.57
CA LEU A 1021 22.71 -9.44 -38.11
C LEU A 1021 21.49 -8.80 -37.44
N LYS A 1022 20.91 -7.74 -38.01
CA LYS A 1022 19.67 -7.11 -37.51
C LYS A 1022 18.45 -8.02 -37.65
N SER A 1023 18.42 -8.93 -38.63
CA SER A 1023 17.33 -9.90 -38.82
C SER A 1023 17.45 -11.18 -37.98
N ASN A 1024 18.54 -11.35 -37.22
CA ASN A 1024 18.77 -12.56 -36.42
C ASN A 1024 17.91 -12.56 -35.14
N ARG A 1025 16.83 -13.35 -35.13
CA ARG A 1025 15.92 -13.47 -33.97
C ARG A 1025 16.56 -14.01 -32.69
N PHE A 1026 17.66 -14.75 -32.79
CA PHE A 1026 18.34 -15.32 -31.63
C PHE A 1026 19.26 -14.32 -30.94
N MET A 1027 19.70 -13.26 -31.62
CA MET A 1027 20.53 -12.19 -31.06
C MET A 1027 20.16 -10.83 -31.67
N PRO A 1028 18.98 -10.27 -31.34
CA PRO A 1028 18.41 -9.10 -32.03
C PRO A 1028 19.26 -7.83 -31.87
N ASN A 1029 20.06 -7.72 -30.80
CA ASN A 1029 20.87 -6.52 -30.50
C ASN A 1029 22.36 -6.69 -30.86
N ARG A 1030 22.72 -7.73 -31.62
CA ARG A 1030 24.11 -8.07 -31.88
C ARG A 1030 24.83 -7.05 -32.76
N TYR A 1031 24.16 -6.53 -33.78
CA TYR A 1031 24.72 -5.47 -34.61
C TYR A 1031 25.06 -4.26 -33.75
N ASP A 1032 24.11 -3.82 -32.93
CA ASP A 1032 24.26 -2.64 -32.06
C ASP A 1032 25.36 -2.83 -31.01
N TYR A 1033 25.48 -4.05 -30.46
CA TYR A 1033 26.58 -4.41 -29.57
C TYR A 1033 27.96 -4.27 -30.26
N LEU A 1034 28.10 -4.80 -31.48
CA LEU A 1034 29.37 -4.75 -32.22
C LEU A 1034 29.73 -3.32 -32.65
N VAL A 1035 28.75 -2.53 -33.08
CA VAL A 1035 28.95 -1.09 -33.37
C VAL A 1035 29.45 -0.37 -32.11
N GLY A 1036 28.83 -0.60 -30.96
CA GLY A 1036 29.28 -0.03 -29.68
C GLY A 1036 30.71 -0.45 -29.29
N MET A 1037 31.05 -1.73 -29.47
CA MET A 1037 32.38 -2.25 -29.15
C MET A 1037 33.47 -1.64 -30.04
N PHE A 1038 33.29 -1.61 -31.36
CA PHE A 1038 34.29 -1.03 -32.28
C PHE A 1038 34.43 0.47 -32.07
N PHE A 1039 33.33 1.17 -31.83
CA PHE A 1039 33.36 2.59 -31.50
C PHE A 1039 34.15 2.87 -30.22
N ALA A 1040 34.01 2.05 -29.17
CA ALA A 1040 34.81 2.15 -27.94
C ALA A 1040 36.31 1.99 -28.19
N ILE A 1041 36.70 0.98 -28.98
CA ILE A 1041 38.11 0.75 -29.34
C ILE A 1041 38.68 1.94 -30.12
N VAL A 1042 38.00 2.35 -31.19
CA VAL A 1042 38.45 3.45 -32.07
C VAL A 1042 38.57 4.75 -31.27
N ARG A 1043 37.60 5.05 -30.41
CA ARG A 1043 37.60 6.28 -29.61
C ARG A 1043 38.74 6.30 -28.60
N LEU A 1044 39.02 5.17 -27.96
CA LEU A 1044 40.15 5.03 -27.04
C LEU A 1044 41.48 5.32 -27.75
N MET A 1045 41.69 4.78 -28.96
CA MET A 1045 42.91 5.03 -29.74
C MET A 1045 43.05 6.50 -30.16
N ILE A 1046 41.95 7.17 -30.55
CA ILE A 1046 41.98 8.61 -30.87
C ILE A 1046 42.40 9.44 -29.65
N ASN A 1047 41.84 9.14 -28.49
CA ASN A 1047 42.08 9.91 -27.26
C ASN A 1047 43.52 9.74 -26.74
N GLU A 1048 44.02 8.51 -26.72
CA GLU A 1048 45.33 8.19 -26.13
C GLU A 1048 46.49 8.29 -27.15
N GLY A 1049 46.23 8.01 -28.43
CA GLY A 1049 47.23 8.02 -29.50
C GLY A 1049 47.34 9.32 -30.29
N GLY A 1050 46.39 10.25 -30.12
CA GLY A 1050 46.37 11.51 -30.87
C GLY A 1050 46.21 11.31 -32.38
N ILE A 1051 45.39 10.35 -32.78
CA ILE A 1051 45.15 9.93 -34.17
C ILE A 1051 44.26 10.95 -34.90
N ILE A 1052 44.59 11.27 -36.15
CA ILE A 1052 43.78 12.14 -37.02
C ILE A 1052 42.69 11.28 -37.68
N THR A 1053 41.43 11.67 -37.53
CA THR A 1053 40.26 10.92 -38.00
C THR A 1053 39.84 11.31 -39.43
N GLY A 1054 39.32 10.34 -40.20
CA GLY A 1054 38.67 10.56 -41.51
C GLY A 1054 37.14 10.39 -41.48
N ASP A 1055 36.51 10.45 -42.66
CA ASP A 1055 35.05 10.41 -42.83
C ASP A 1055 34.38 9.15 -42.24
N ASP A 1056 35.03 7.99 -42.35
CA ASP A 1056 34.50 6.72 -41.84
C ASP A 1056 34.30 6.71 -40.31
N TYR A 1057 35.12 7.46 -39.58
CA TYR A 1057 34.95 7.62 -38.12
C TYR A 1057 33.71 8.44 -37.79
N ILE A 1058 33.45 9.52 -38.54
CA ILE A 1058 32.26 10.37 -38.37
C ILE A 1058 30.99 9.52 -38.58
N GLU A 1059 31.02 8.64 -39.58
CA GLU A 1059 29.90 7.72 -39.84
C GLU A 1059 29.69 6.72 -38.69
N LEU A 1060 30.76 6.11 -38.17
CA LEU A 1060 30.70 5.21 -37.00
C LEU A 1060 30.11 5.93 -35.77
N GLU A 1061 30.56 7.16 -35.51
CA GLU A 1061 30.07 7.98 -34.41
C GLU A 1061 28.57 8.30 -34.57
N ASN A 1062 28.12 8.64 -35.77
CA ASN A 1062 26.72 8.93 -36.06
C ASN A 1062 25.83 7.70 -35.91
N GLU A 1063 26.27 6.54 -36.38
CA GLU A 1063 25.52 5.28 -36.23
C GLU A 1063 25.43 4.87 -34.74
N TYR A 1064 26.50 5.03 -33.97
CA TYR A 1064 26.46 4.81 -32.52
C TYR A 1064 25.49 5.77 -31.80
N LYS A 1065 25.53 7.07 -32.11
CA LYS A 1065 24.59 8.06 -31.54
C LYS A 1065 23.15 7.72 -31.88
N LYS A 1066 22.88 7.32 -33.12
CA LYS A 1066 21.54 6.93 -33.59
C LYS A 1066 21.00 5.71 -32.86
N GLN A 1067 21.82 4.67 -32.67
CA GLN A 1067 21.42 3.46 -31.92
C GLN A 1067 21.15 3.74 -30.44
N ARG A 1068 21.72 4.82 -29.89
CA ARG A 1068 21.52 5.23 -28.49
C ARG A 1068 20.83 6.58 -28.37
N ALA A 1069 19.95 6.92 -29.31
CA ALA A 1069 19.23 8.18 -29.32
C ALA A 1069 18.51 8.43 -27.98
N ASP A 1070 17.76 7.43 -27.48
CA ASP A 1070 17.05 7.51 -26.19
C ASP A 1070 17.95 7.89 -25.00
N PHE A 1071 19.21 7.44 -25.01
CA PHE A 1071 20.19 7.80 -23.99
C PHE A 1071 20.68 9.24 -24.16
N PHE A 1072 21.04 9.63 -25.38
CA PHE A 1072 21.56 10.97 -25.71
C PHE A 1072 20.47 12.06 -25.70
N GLU A 1073 19.19 11.70 -25.72
CA GLU A 1073 18.07 12.63 -25.55
C GLU A 1073 17.90 13.13 -24.11
N PHE A 1074 18.53 12.48 -23.12
CA PHE A 1074 18.48 12.84 -21.69
C PHE A 1074 17.09 12.95 -21.06
N LYS A 1075 16.01 12.60 -21.77
CA LYS A 1075 14.63 12.59 -21.25
C LYS A 1075 14.47 11.70 -20.01
N TRP A 1076 15.29 10.65 -19.94
CA TRP A 1076 15.32 9.71 -18.81
C TRP A 1076 15.80 10.33 -17.49
N ILE A 1077 16.52 11.46 -17.49
CA ILE A 1077 16.95 12.13 -16.26
C ILE A 1077 15.74 12.59 -15.45
N PHE A 1078 14.67 13.02 -16.13
CA PHE A 1078 13.46 13.57 -15.51
C PHE A 1078 12.27 12.61 -15.52
N ALA A 1079 12.44 11.39 -16.04
CA ALA A 1079 11.38 10.38 -16.07
C ALA A 1079 11.16 9.76 -14.69
N GLU A 1080 9.91 9.44 -14.32
CA GLU A 1080 9.57 8.82 -13.03
C GLU A 1080 10.17 7.42 -12.84
N ASP A 1081 10.52 6.73 -13.93
CA ASP A 1081 11.13 5.39 -13.89
C ASP A 1081 12.56 5.43 -13.31
N THR A 1082 12.69 5.13 -12.01
CA THR A 1082 13.96 5.11 -11.28
C THR A 1082 14.88 3.96 -11.70
N GLN A 1083 14.33 2.85 -12.21
CA GLN A 1083 15.11 1.71 -12.69
C GLN A 1083 15.77 2.03 -14.03
N GLN A 1084 15.02 2.67 -14.93
CA GLN A 1084 15.54 3.19 -16.18
C GLN A 1084 16.57 4.31 -15.94
N PHE A 1085 16.32 5.21 -14.98
CA PHE A 1085 17.30 6.21 -14.54
C PHE A 1085 18.60 5.54 -14.06
N LYS A 1086 18.52 4.55 -13.15
CA LYS A 1086 19.70 3.80 -12.68
C LYS A 1086 20.47 3.22 -13.86
N LYS A 1087 19.79 2.53 -14.78
CA LYS A 1087 20.42 1.92 -15.95
C LYS A 1087 21.18 2.95 -16.80
N TYR A 1088 20.54 4.07 -17.15
CA TYR A 1088 21.18 5.08 -17.99
C TYR A 1088 22.22 5.90 -17.26
N PHE A 1089 22.06 6.17 -15.96
CA PHE A 1089 23.07 6.89 -15.20
C PHE A 1089 24.34 6.06 -15.04
N LEU A 1090 24.23 4.76 -14.71
CA LEU A 1090 25.37 3.83 -14.73
C LEU A 1090 26.01 3.77 -16.13
N HIS A 1091 25.18 3.75 -17.18
CA HIS A 1091 25.66 3.78 -18.55
C HIS A 1091 26.37 5.10 -18.91
N MET A 1092 25.96 6.23 -18.34
CA MET A 1092 26.59 7.52 -18.55
C MET A 1092 28.05 7.52 -18.09
N PHE A 1093 28.37 6.81 -17.00
CA PHE A 1093 29.76 6.65 -16.55
C PHE A 1093 30.61 5.80 -17.49
N PHE A 1094 30.02 4.76 -18.10
CA PHE A 1094 30.66 4.02 -19.16
C PHE A 1094 30.96 4.93 -20.37
N VAL A 1095 29.97 5.72 -20.80
CA VAL A 1095 30.15 6.69 -21.90
C VAL A 1095 31.17 7.76 -21.53
N PHE A 1096 31.24 8.21 -20.28
CA PHE A 1096 32.27 9.16 -19.85
C PHE A 1096 33.68 8.57 -19.96
N SER A 1097 33.90 7.39 -19.40
CA SER A 1097 35.23 6.78 -19.29
C SER A 1097 35.90 6.57 -20.65
N TYR A 1098 35.11 6.34 -21.70
CA TYR A 1098 35.61 6.03 -23.04
C TYR A 1098 35.26 7.08 -24.10
N HIS A 1099 34.24 7.91 -23.88
CA HIS A 1099 33.58 8.69 -24.92
C HIS A 1099 33.14 10.10 -24.48
N TYR A 1100 33.76 10.69 -23.45
CA TYR A 1100 33.30 11.94 -22.81
C TYR A 1100 32.97 13.10 -23.78
N LYS A 1101 33.67 13.26 -24.90
CA LYS A 1101 33.38 14.33 -25.89
C LYS A 1101 32.06 14.15 -26.67
N LEU A 1102 31.35 13.05 -26.51
CA LEU A 1102 30.02 12.84 -27.12
C LEU A 1102 28.90 13.47 -26.31
N ILE A 1103 29.15 13.74 -25.03
CA ILE A 1103 28.16 14.31 -24.14
C ILE A 1103 28.48 15.79 -24.00
N GLU A 1104 27.74 16.63 -24.74
CA GLU A 1104 27.75 18.07 -24.52
C GLU A 1104 27.30 18.39 -23.09
N ASN A 1105 28.01 19.29 -22.42
CA ASN A 1105 27.73 19.69 -21.04
C ASN A 1105 27.65 18.49 -20.07
N PHE A 1106 28.50 17.47 -20.24
CA PHE A 1106 28.54 16.26 -19.41
C PHE A 1106 28.46 16.53 -17.91
N VAL A 1107 29.29 17.43 -17.39
CA VAL A 1107 29.32 17.78 -15.97
C VAL A 1107 27.95 18.33 -15.51
N GLN A 1108 27.28 19.11 -16.36
CA GLN A 1108 25.95 19.61 -16.08
C GLN A 1108 24.90 18.48 -16.02
N LYS A 1109 25.00 17.47 -16.89
CA LYS A 1109 24.11 16.30 -16.85
C LYS A 1109 24.32 15.44 -15.61
N ILE A 1110 25.57 15.28 -15.17
CA ILE A 1110 25.87 14.66 -13.88
C ILE A 1110 25.27 15.47 -12.73
N ASN A 1111 25.40 16.80 -12.76
CA ASN A 1111 24.81 17.69 -11.77
C ASN A 1111 23.27 17.57 -11.73
N ASP A 1112 22.61 17.44 -12.88
CA ASP A 1112 21.16 17.19 -12.96
C ASP A 1112 20.79 15.85 -12.27
N CYS A 1113 21.53 14.77 -12.57
CA CYS A 1113 21.35 13.46 -11.94
C CYS A 1113 21.58 13.51 -10.42
N LEU A 1114 22.66 14.14 -9.96
CA LEU A 1114 22.97 14.27 -8.53
C LEU A 1114 21.93 15.15 -7.82
N SER A 1115 21.42 16.19 -8.46
CA SER A 1115 20.34 17.04 -7.93
C SER A 1115 19.05 16.24 -7.77
N ARG A 1116 18.75 15.32 -8.69
CA ARG A 1116 17.62 14.39 -8.54
C ARG A 1116 17.79 13.50 -7.31
N ILE A 1117 18.96 12.87 -7.13
CA ILE A 1117 19.29 12.05 -5.94
C ILE A 1117 19.19 12.87 -4.65
N GLN A 1118 19.58 14.15 -4.71
CA GLN A 1118 19.48 15.07 -3.58
C GLN A 1118 18.02 15.42 -3.24
N SER A 1119 17.10 15.43 -4.21
CA SER A 1119 15.70 15.86 -4.04
C SER A 1119 14.68 14.72 -3.86
N GLN A 1120 15.01 13.51 -4.30
CA GLN A 1120 14.10 12.35 -4.31
C GLN A 1120 14.71 11.17 -3.56
N ASP A 1121 13.85 10.29 -3.05
CA ASP A 1121 14.22 9.15 -2.22
C ASP A 1121 13.86 7.84 -2.93
N SER A 1122 14.87 7.03 -3.25
CA SER A 1122 14.71 5.77 -3.97
C SER A 1122 15.94 4.87 -3.77
N SER A 1123 15.70 3.58 -3.50
CA SER A 1123 16.76 2.57 -3.35
C SER A 1123 17.57 2.35 -4.63
N GLU A 1124 16.99 2.65 -5.80
CA GLU A 1124 17.66 2.51 -7.09
C GLU A 1124 18.84 3.48 -7.24
N PHE A 1125 18.89 4.54 -6.43
CA PHE A 1125 19.97 5.55 -6.45
C PHE A 1125 21.25 5.10 -5.73
N GLU A 1126 21.23 4.01 -4.96
CA GLU A 1126 22.41 3.50 -4.24
C GLU A 1126 23.57 3.16 -5.20
N ALA A 1127 23.31 2.33 -6.20
CA ALA A 1127 24.34 1.91 -7.15
C ALA A 1127 24.90 3.06 -8.01
N PRO A 1128 24.07 3.97 -8.56
CA PRO A 1128 24.60 5.14 -9.24
C PRO A 1128 25.43 6.08 -8.34
N LEU A 1129 25.05 6.22 -7.07
CA LEU A 1129 25.81 7.03 -6.10
C LEU A 1129 27.19 6.42 -5.82
N GLU A 1130 27.28 5.12 -5.58
CA GLU A 1130 28.56 4.42 -5.42
C GLU A 1130 29.46 4.53 -6.66
N GLN A 1131 28.89 4.31 -7.85
CA GLN A 1131 29.67 4.42 -9.09
C GLN A 1131 30.18 5.85 -9.32
N PHE A 1132 29.35 6.85 -9.02
CA PHE A 1132 29.77 8.25 -9.07
C PHE A 1132 30.94 8.52 -8.12
N ILE A 1133 30.84 8.09 -6.85
CA ILE A 1133 31.86 8.35 -5.83
C ILE A 1133 33.20 7.69 -6.20
N SER A 1134 33.16 6.44 -6.66
CA SER A 1134 34.36 5.72 -7.13
C SER A 1134 35.06 6.44 -8.29
N MET A 1135 34.28 6.93 -9.26
CA MET A 1135 34.81 7.70 -10.37
C MET A 1135 35.35 9.06 -9.93
N TYR A 1136 34.64 9.76 -9.04
CA TYR A 1136 35.05 11.04 -8.49
C TYR A 1136 36.40 10.93 -7.78
N ASP A 1137 36.59 9.89 -6.96
CA ASP A 1137 37.87 9.60 -6.28
C ASP A 1137 39.01 9.34 -7.28
N THR A 1138 38.74 8.57 -8.34
CA THR A 1138 39.76 8.19 -9.32
C THR A 1138 40.13 9.33 -10.28
N ASN A 1139 39.18 10.20 -10.66
CA ASN A 1139 39.33 11.14 -11.77
C ASN A 1139 39.38 12.63 -11.40
N TYR A 1140 39.33 12.98 -10.11
CA TYR A 1140 39.34 14.38 -9.67
C TYR A 1140 40.54 15.19 -10.21
N ASN A 1141 41.72 14.55 -10.28
CA ASN A 1141 42.96 15.20 -10.73
C ASN A 1141 43.03 15.42 -12.25
N ASN A 1142 42.19 14.76 -13.05
CA ASN A 1142 42.16 14.87 -14.52
C ASN A 1142 41.37 16.10 -15.02
N SER A 1143 41.13 17.10 -14.17
CA SER A 1143 40.47 18.40 -14.47
C SER A 1143 39.02 18.35 -15.01
N ASN A 1144 38.45 17.17 -15.28
CA ASN A 1144 37.10 17.04 -15.86
C ASN A 1144 35.94 17.20 -14.86
N PHE A 1145 36.20 17.14 -13.55
CA PHE A 1145 35.18 17.28 -12.48
C PHE A 1145 35.39 18.49 -11.56
N LYS A 1146 36.35 19.38 -11.88
CA LYS A 1146 36.56 20.62 -11.11
C LYS A 1146 35.50 21.65 -11.49
N ASP A 1147 34.27 21.41 -11.05
CA ASP A 1147 33.12 22.29 -11.24
C ASP A 1147 32.51 22.69 -9.89
N GLY A 1148 32.46 24.00 -9.64
CA GLY A 1148 31.99 24.53 -8.37
C GLY A 1148 30.51 24.25 -8.09
N MET A 1149 29.71 23.90 -9.10
CA MET A 1149 28.33 23.47 -8.92
C MET A 1149 28.25 22.00 -8.47
N THR A 1150 29.07 21.10 -9.04
CA THR A 1150 29.21 19.72 -8.56
C THR A 1150 29.57 19.69 -7.07
N ASP A 1151 30.61 20.42 -6.66
CA ASP A 1151 31.06 20.46 -5.25
C ASP A 1151 29.92 20.89 -4.30
N ARG A 1152 29.13 21.90 -4.70
CA ARG A 1152 27.98 22.37 -3.91
C ARG A 1152 26.89 21.31 -3.78
N ILE A 1153 26.59 20.56 -4.85
CA ILE A 1153 25.60 19.48 -4.81
C ILE A 1153 26.10 18.34 -3.91
N LEU A 1154 27.37 17.98 -3.99
CA LEU A 1154 27.97 16.95 -3.14
C LEU A 1154 27.93 17.33 -1.65
N ILE A 1155 28.23 18.59 -1.32
CA ILE A 1155 28.08 19.10 0.05
C ILE A 1155 26.61 19.02 0.50
N ARG A 1156 25.64 19.32 -0.38
CA ARG A 1156 24.20 19.17 -0.05
C ARG A 1156 23.79 17.72 0.16
N ILE A 1157 24.33 16.79 -0.62
CA ILE A 1157 24.12 15.34 -0.42
C ILE A 1157 24.70 14.90 0.93
N LEU A 1158 25.93 15.31 1.27
CA LEU A 1158 26.53 15.05 2.58
C LEU A 1158 25.69 15.63 3.72
N LYS A 1159 25.09 16.82 3.54
CA LYS A 1159 24.19 17.47 4.51
C LYS A 1159 22.85 16.74 4.63
N LYS A 1160 22.23 16.33 3.52
CA LYS A 1160 20.99 15.52 3.49
C LYS A 1160 21.17 14.28 4.35
N PHE A 1161 22.15 13.45 4.00
CA PHE A 1161 22.37 12.18 4.70
C PHE A 1161 22.96 12.33 6.10
N LYS A 1162 23.56 13.48 6.43
CA LYS A 1162 23.91 13.83 7.83
C LYS A 1162 22.67 14.07 8.67
N SER A 1163 21.64 14.74 8.12
CA SER A 1163 20.42 15.08 8.86
C SER A 1163 19.52 13.86 9.07
N ASN A 1164 19.32 13.05 8.04
CA ASN A 1164 18.58 11.80 8.11
C ASN A 1164 18.93 10.92 6.91
N ILE A 1165 18.99 9.61 7.11
CA ILE A 1165 19.06 8.64 6.01
C ILE A 1165 17.66 8.07 5.81
N ASP A 1166 17.04 8.43 4.68
CA ASP A 1166 15.67 8.05 4.36
C ASP A 1166 15.47 6.53 4.36
N PHE A 1167 14.26 6.11 4.71
CA PHE A 1167 13.95 4.71 4.96
C PHE A 1167 14.08 3.84 3.70
N CYS A 1168 14.09 4.42 2.49
CA CYS A 1168 14.33 3.68 1.26
C CYS A 1168 15.79 3.21 1.09
N TYR A 1169 16.75 3.78 1.82
CA TYR A 1169 18.18 3.44 1.71
C TYR A 1169 18.65 2.43 2.76
N ASP A 1170 19.66 1.61 2.41
CA ASP A 1170 20.50 0.86 3.35
C ASP A 1170 21.43 1.83 4.08
N ASP A 1171 21.25 1.96 5.39
CA ASP A 1171 21.90 2.99 6.20
C ASP A 1171 23.41 2.79 6.31
N LEU A 1172 23.87 1.53 6.38
CA LEU A 1172 25.28 1.20 6.44
C LEU A 1172 25.97 1.51 5.13
N PHE A 1173 25.31 1.18 4.01
CA PHE A 1173 25.81 1.50 2.68
C PHE A 1173 25.96 3.01 2.50
N ILE A 1174 24.94 3.80 2.82
CA ILE A 1174 25.00 5.26 2.69
C ILE A 1174 26.10 5.84 3.58
N LYS A 1175 26.23 5.40 4.84
CA LYS A 1175 27.31 5.85 5.73
C LYS A 1175 28.70 5.59 5.12
N GLU A 1176 28.93 4.39 4.59
CA GLU A 1176 30.19 4.03 3.94
C GLU A 1176 30.47 4.92 2.72
N GLN A 1177 29.48 5.12 1.85
CA GLN A 1177 29.63 5.95 0.66
C GLN A 1177 29.85 7.42 1.01
N MET A 1178 29.15 7.97 2.00
CA MET A 1178 29.35 9.36 2.45
C MET A 1178 30.73 9.57 3.08
N GLN A 1179 31.25 8.60 3.83
CA GLN A 1179 32.63 8.63 4.34
C GLN A 1179 33.65 8.61 3.21
N LYS A 1180 33.50 7.73 2.21
CA LYS A 1180 34.37 7.70 1.02
C LYS A 1180 34.36 9.03 0.28
N LEU A 1181 33.16 9.58 0.03
CA LEU A 1181 33.00 10.87 -0.63
C LEU A 1181 33.67 11.99 0.17
N ALA A 1182 33.42 12.08 1.48
CA ALA A 1182 33.98 13.12 2.32
C ALA A 1182 35.52 13.03 2.43
N ASN A 1183 36.07 11.81 2.57
CA ASN A 1183 37.52 11.59 2.55
C ASN A 1183 38.14 12.01 1.22
N CYS A 1184 37.52 11.64 0.10
CA CYS A 1184 37.93 12.09 -1.22
C CYS A 1184 37.92 13.63 -1.31
N MET A 1185 36.81 14.29 -0.96
CA MET A 1185 36.71 15.75 -1.00
C MET A 1185 37.75 16.44 -0.10
N ASN A 1186 38.01 15.89 1.10
CA ASN A 1186 39.00 16.38 2.04
C ASN A 1186 40.44 16.24 1.52
N ASN A 1187 40.80 15.09 0.93
CA ASN A 1187 42.10 14.85 0.31
C ASN A 1187 42.38 15.83 -0.84
N HIS A 1188 41.31 16.31 -1.48
CA HIS A 1188 41.37 17.26 -2.59
C HIS A 1188 41.26 18.74 -2.16
N GLY A 1189 41.33 19.03 -0.85
CA GLY A 1189 41.45 20.40 -0.32
C GLY A 1189 40.14 21.13 -0.02
N HIS A 1190 38.98 20.47 -0.15
CA HIS A 1190 37.70 21.05 0.25
C HIS A 1190 37.54 21.11 1.77
N ARG A 1191 36.83 22.13 2.27
CA ARG A 1191 36.56 22.36 3.69
C ARG A 1191 35.11 22.81 3.88
N ASP A 1192 34.30 22.01 4.58
CA ASP A 1192 32.92 22.32 4.99
C ASP A 1192 32.58 21.47 6.22
N ALA A 1193 31.76 21.98 7.14
CA ALA A 1193 31.38 21.27 8.37
C ALA A 1193 30.68 19.92 8.14
N ALA A 1194 30.06 19.71 6.96
CA ALA A 1194 29.51 18.42 6.57
C ALA A 1194 30.60 17.43 6.13
N ILE A 1195 31.65 17.91 5.46
CA ILE A 1195 32.83 17.09 5.12
C ILE A 1195 33.52 16.67 6.42
N ASP A 1196 33.78 17.63 7.32
CA ASP A 1196 34.44 17.35 8.59
C ASP A 1196 33.67 16.32 9.42
N TYR A 1197 32.34 16.39 9.45
CA TYR A 1197 31.49 15.40 10.14
C TYR A 1197 31.75 13.96 9.65
N TRP A 1198 31.80 13.76 8.33
CA TRP A 1198 31.98 12.44 7.72
C TRP A 1198 33.45 12.00 7.66
N VAL A 1199 34.41 12.93 7.72
CA VAL A 1199 35.86 12.64 7.82
C VAL A 1199 36.25 12.26 9.26
N VAL A 1200 35.65 12.92 10.26
CA VAL A 1200 35.97 12.74 11.69
C VAL A 1200 35.28 11.51 12.28
N SER A 1201 34.36 10.85 11.57
CA SER A 1201 33.77 9.58 12.02
C SER A 1201 34.75 8.40 11.85
N LYS A 1202 35.89 8.45 12.55
CA LYS A 1202 36.61 7.27 13.02
C LYS A 1202 35.90 6.61 14.21
N ASP A 1203 34.62 6.91 14.46
CA ASP A 1203 33.78 6.22 15.45
C ASP A 1203 33.09 4.96 14.89
N VAL A 1204 33.68 4.34 13.87
CA VAL A 1204 33.83 2.89 13.90
C VAL A 1204 35.30 2.59 14.20
N LYS A 1205 35.75 2.94 15.41
CA LYS A 1205 36.88 2.27 16.03
C LYS A 1205 36.40 0.84 16.32
N PRO A 1206 37.05 -0.21 15.80
CA PRO A 1206 37.12 -1.44 16.56
C PRO A 1206 37.71 -1.05 17.92
N ALA A 1207 37.02 -1.42 19.00
CA ALA A 1207 37.58 -1.33 20.34
C ALA A 1207 38.95 -2.03 20.33
N ASN A 1208 40.03 -1.25 20.29
CA ASN A 1208 41.41 -1.60 20.66
C ASN A 1208 42.28 -0.37 20.40
N GLN A 1209 42.25 0.57 21.35
CA GLN A 1209 43.40 1.39 21.76
C GLN A 1209 42.95 2.31 22.91
N GLN A 1210 42.79 1.70 24.08
CA GLN A 1210 43.14 2.30 25.37
C GLN A 1210 43.67 1.14 26.24
N GLN A 1211 44.96 1.25 26.56
CA GLN A 1211 45.85 0.29 27.23
C GLN A 1211 46.36 -0.89 26.39
#